data_AF-A0A2E5ZQI8-F1
#
_entry.id   AF-A0A2E5ZQI8-F1
#
_cell.length_a   1.000
_cell.length_b   1.000
_cell.length_c   1.000
_cell.angle_alpha   90.00
_cell.angle_beta   90.00
_cell.angle_gamma   90.00
#
_symmetry.space_group_name_H-M   'P 1'
#
loop_
_entity.id
_entity.type
_entity.pdbx_description
1 polymer ?
#
loop_
_entity_poly.entity_id
_entity_poly.type
_entity_poly.pdbx_seq_one_letter_code
_entity_poly.pdbx_strand_id
1 'polypeptide(L)'
;MKKKFFVPLFFVALMLVAWTRFNTPSNHQFSEDASKDKLLMELITYFMQRGHFDPKDISNDFSEDLYNTFLEMLDGQKRYFLKKDIAQFDRFKYALDDEFRALQTNFFDLVYSRYLDRRNEAKSFYGKILEKPFDFNKKEGINVDYENQQHPNTLRQKTEKWRKQLKLSTLNILHNKLEEEEKLASKNESYAPKTFEVLEKEARAITRENMENYFSLMEDVREEDWFGSYLNAFVTQFDPHSVYFAPVDKDRFDQSMSGKYEGIGARLTKRNQVIKIVDVISGGPIWREKSIEVGDQIMMVRQEEGDPVDVQSMRLDDAIKLIKGPAETTVYLTIKRVDGTIEEVAIKRDTVELEESYLKSSLIQKGGKTFGLIHLPKFYVDFKDYKERNAAKDMEKEIIRLKQEGIQGLVIDLRNNGGGSLQTVVDMAGFFINEGPVVQVKTSDSGSKVLKDRDGKTLWDGPLVVMVNELSASASEILAAAMQDYERAVVLGSKQTFGKGTVQNIIELNRFVSKSTYGDLGALKFTTEKFYRITGKSTQLEGVYSDVVAPDQYAYVDIGEKDEVNPLVWDQISSASFNKWDGYQNYQQVIEDSAARVARDTFFQLIDKNAKWVRAQQDKNDFSLNYKLFSNEIDKDETFADQFEILNKYSNSLTFKSLPYELSKMETDTILAEKRNRWKKSLNKDMYINEAVFILQALDLNFISKKPLALQR
;
A
#
# COMPACT_ATOMS: atom_id res chain seq x y z
N MET A 1 38.91 -26.02 -47.79
CA MET A 1 37.95 -25.10 -48.45
C MET A 1 36.58 -25.75 -48.50
N LYS A 2 35.56 -25.07 -47.94
CA LYS A 2 34.08 -25.27 -48.07
C LYS A 2 33.50 -26.64 -47.61
N LYS A 3 32.36 -26.75 -46.90
CA LYS A 3 31.42 -25.82 -46.24
C LYS A 3 30.53 -26.67 -45.31
N LYS A 4 30.13 -26.09 -44.16
CA LYS A 4 29.09 -26.55 -43.23
C LYS A 4 27.69 -26.49 -43.87
N PHE A 5 26.71 -27.23 -43.32
CA PHE A 5 25.48 -26.63 -42.77
C PHE A 5 24.83 -27.52 -41.71
N PHE A 6 24.62 -26.92 -40.53
CA PHE A 6 23.89 -27.39 -39.36
C PHE A 6 22.58 -26.58 -39.31
N VAL A 7 21.47 -27.20 -38.92
CA VAL A 7 20.15 -26.55 -38.75
C VAL A 7 19.96 -26.19 -37.27
N PRO A 8 19.39 -25.01 -36.92
CA PRO A 8 18.90 -24.76 -35.57
C PRO A 8 17.40 -24.46 -35.45
N LEU A 9 16.92 -24.77 -34.24
CA LEU A 9 15.66 -24.54 -33.54
C LEU A 9 14.93 -23.21 -33.82
N PHE A 10 13.61 -23.27 -33.76
CA PHE A 10 12.71 -22.11 -33.57
C PHE A 10 12.25 -22.03 -32.11
N PHE A 11 12.74 -21.02 -31.39
CA PHE A 11 12.17 -20.47 -30.14
C PHE A 11 11.59 -19.10 -30.52
N VAL A 12 10.30 -18.83 -30.25
CA VAL A 12 9.72 -17.49 -30.44
C VAL A 12 9.32 -16.92 -29.09
N ALA A 13 9.92 -15.76 -28.82
CA ALA A 13 9.73 -14.91 -27.69
C ALA A 13 8.30 -14.35 -27.60
N LEU A 14 7.76 -14.32 -26.38
CA LEU A 14 6.77 -13.33 -25.96
C LEU A 14 7.38 -12.55 -24.79
N MET A 15 8.49 -11.86 -25.10
CA MET A 15 8.95 -10.69 -24.37
C MET A 15 8.24 -9.47 -24.96
N LEU A 16 7.81 -8.52 -24.13
CA LEU A 16 7.74 -7.10 -24.48
C LEU A 16 6.98 -6.73 -25.77
N VAL A 17 5.74 -7.19 -25.94
CA VAL A 17 4.83 -6.57 -26.95
C VAL A 17 3.73 -5.80 -26.24
N ALA A 18 4.16 -4.78 -25.50
CA ALA A 18 3.50 -3.47 -25.40
C ALA A 18 4.55 -2.33 -25.43
N TRP A 19 5.75 -2.58 -25.94
CA TRP A 19 6.82 -1.57 -26.08
C TRP A 19 6.95 -0.99 -27.50
N THR A 20 6.07 -1.35 -28.43
CA THR A 20 6.17 -0.91 -29.83
C THR A 20 4.89 -0.36 -30.44
N ARG A 21 3.94 0.12 -29.62
CA ARG A 21 2.77 0.87 -30.11
C ARG A 21 2.38 2.09 -29.28
N PHE A 22 3.34 2.72 -28.59
CA PHE A 22 3.32 4.18 -28.65
C PHE A 22 3.87 4.53 -30.02
N ASN A 23 2.98 4.67 -31.01
CA ASN A 23 3.28 5.58 -32.10
C ASN A 23 3.40 6.95 -31.43
N THR A 24 4.57 7.30 -30.90
CA THR A 24 4.96 8.70 -30.91
C THR A 24 4.76 9.12 -32.36
N PRO A 25 3.88 10.09 -32.67
CA PRO A 25 3.97 10.75 -33.96
C PRO A 25 5.44 11.11 -34.07
N SER A 26 6.09 10.62 -35.12
CA SER A 26 7.54 10.68 -35.34
C SER A 26 8.09 12.11 -35.48
N ASN A 27 7.33 13.12 -35.04
CA ASN A 27 7.56 14.55 -35.21
C ASN A 27 7.22 15.42 -33.97
N HIS A 28 6.79 14.90 -32.80
CA HIS A 28 6.66 15.77 -31.61
C HIS A 28 8.01 15.94 -30.94
N GLN A 29 8.64 17.10 -31.14
CA GLN A 29 9.89 17.48 -30.50
C GLN A 29 9.56 18.23 -29.21
N PHE A 30 9.86 17.60 -28.07
CA PHE A 30 9.70 18.23 -26.75
C PHE A 30 10.65 19.43 -26.61
N SER A 31 10.25 20.44 -25.84
CA SER A 31 11.02 21.67 -25.69
C SER A 31 12.33 21.42 -24.91
N GLU A 32 13.45 21.30 -25.62
CA GLU A 32 14.79 21.08 -25.02
C GLU A 32 15.33 22.30 -24.25
N ASP A 33 14.78 23.51 -24.48
CA ASP A 33 15.24 24.78 -23.89
C ASP A 33 14.35 25.26 -22.72
N ALA A 34 13.35 24.48 -22.28
CA ALA A 34 12.43 24.84 -21.20
C ALA A 34 12.93 24.39 -19.82
N SER A 35 12.50 25.05 -18.74
CA SER A 35 12.81 24.57 -17.37
C SER A 35 12.32 23.13 -17.15
N LYS A 36 12.95 22.40 -16.22
CA LYS A 36 12.58 21.02 -15.87
C LYS A 36 11.07 20.86 -15.68
N ASP A 37 10.46 21.79 -14.97
CA ASP A 37 9.03 21.78 -14.63
C ASP A 37 8.14 21.89 -15.87
N LYS A 38 8.48 22.79 -16.80
CA LYS A 38 7.76 22.93 -18.07
C LYS A 38 7.88 21.70 -18.94
N LEU A 39 9.06 21.09 -18.98
CA LEU A 39 9.28 19.85 -19.70
C LEU A 39 8.46 18.69 -19.11
N LEU A 40 8.38 18.60 -17.78
CA LEU A 40 7.53 17.62 -17.09
C LEU A 40 6.05 17.86 -17.41
N MET A 41 5.58 19.10 -17.36
CA MET A 41 4.20 19.45 -17.74
C MET A 41 3.90 19.06 -19.19
N GLU A 42 4.81 19.35 -20.12
CA GLU A 42 4.65 19.00 -21.54
C GLU A 42 4.55 17.49 -21.73
N LEU A 43 5.50 16.74 -21.18
CA LEU A 43 5.55 15.27 -21.27
C LEU A 43 4.30 14.63 -20.68
N ILE A 44 3.95 14.99 -19.45
CA ILE A 44 2.81 14.41 -18.74
C ILE A 44 1.51 14.72 -19.47
N THR A 45 1.30 15.98 -19.86
CA THR A 45 0.10 16.38 -20.62
C THR A 45 -0.02 15.58 -21.91
N TYR A 46 1.08 15.44 -22.65
CA TYR A 46 1.12 14.66 -23.89
C TYR A 46 0.71 13.20 -23.67
N PHE A 47 1.29 12.52 -22.67
CA PHE A 47 0.98 11.11 -22.41
C PHE A 47 -0.43 10.91 -21.87
N MET A 48 -0.94 11.80 -21.04
CA MET A 48 -2.31 11.71 -20.56
C MET A 48 -3.34 11.94 -21.67
N GLN A 49 -3.10 12.88 -22.59
CA GLN A 49 -4.04 13.13 -23.70
C GLN A 49 -3.99 12.08 -24.81
N ARG A 50 -2.83 11.45 -25.05
CA ARG A 50 -2.61 10.54 -26.18
C ARG A 50 -2.53 9.07 -25.81
N GLY A 51 -2.17 8.78 -24.57
CA GLY A 51 -1.90 7.42 -24.11
C GLY A 51 -2.92 6.89 -23.10
N HIS A 52 -3.65 7.76 -22.41
CA HIS A 52 -4.59 7.34 -21.38
C HIS A 52 -5.76 6.56 -21.99
N PHE A 53 -6.27 5.56 -21.25
CA PHE A 53 -7.42 4.76 -21.68
C PHE A 53 -8.68 5.60 -21.87
N ASP A 54 -8.88 6.59 -21.00
CA ASP A 54 -9.99 7.55 -21.06
C ASP A 54 -9.39 8.97 -21.03
N PRO A 55 -8.91 9.51 -22.17
CA PRO A 55 -8.33 10.84 -22.20
C PRO A 55 -9.42 11.89 -21.93
N LYS A 56 -9.13 12.83 -21.03
CA LYS A 56 -10.04 13.91 -20.67
C LYS A 56 -9.79 15.18 -21.49
N ASP A 57 -10.85 15.92 -21.75
CA ASP A 57 -10.75 17.29 -22.25
C ASP A 57 -10.26 18.20 -21.12
N ILE A 58 -9.02 18.65 -21.23
CA ILE A 58 -8.45 19.65 -20.32
C ILE A 58 -9.19 20.96 -20.60
N SER A 59 -10.20 21.28 -19.80
CA SER A 59 -11.17 22.36 -19.99
C SER A 59 -11.33 23.19 -18.73
N ASN A 60 -12.30 24.11 -18.70
CA ASN A 60 -12.60 24.89 -17.50
C ASN A 60 -13.05 24.00 -16.33
N ASP A 61 -13.83 22.95 -16.59
CA ASP A 61 -14.28 22.01 -15.55
C ASP A 61 -13.09 21.23 -14.97
N PHE A 62 -12.20 20.73 -15.86
CA PHE A 62 -10.94 20.11 -15.46
C PHE A 62 -10.07 21.05 -14.62
N SER A 63 -10.05 22.35 -14.96
CA SER A 63 -9.31 23.36 -14.22
C SER A 63 -9.86 23.54 -12.81
N GLU A 64 -11.19 23.55 -12.65
CA GLU A 64 -11.83 23.64 -11.34
C GLU A 64 -11.49 22.42 -10.47
N ASP A 65 -11.56 21.22 -11.04
CA ASP A 65 -11.25 19.99 -10.30
C ASP A 65 -9.77 19.92 -9.89
N LEU A 66 -8.85 20.27 -10.79
CA LEU A 66 -7.44 20.41 -10.50
C LEU A 66 -7.17 21.47 -9.41
N TYR A 67 -7.81 22.63 -9.51
CA TYR A 67 -7.72 23.71 -8.53
C TYR A 67 -8.12 23.22 -7.14
N ASN A 68 -9.28 22.58 -7.02
CA ASN A 68 -9.79 22.05 -5.76
C ASN A 68 -8.87 20.96 -5.20
N THR A 69 -8.46 20.01 -6.05
CA THR A 69 -7.58 18.89 -5.66
C THR A 69 -6.24 19.38 -5.12
N PHE A 70 -5.60 20.34 -5.78
CA PHE A 70 -4.31 20.86 -5.33
C PHE A 70 -4.42 21.65 -4.01
N LEU A 71 -5.50 22.43 -3.83
CA LEU A 71 -5.74 23.14 -2.57
C LEU A 71 -6.02 22.17 -1.43
N GLU A 72 -6.76 21.08 -1.67
CA GLU A 72 -7.04 20.04 -0.68
C GLU A 72 -5.74 19.33 -0.25
N MET A 73 -4.86 19.00 -1.21
CA MET A 73 -3.54 18.40 -0.92
C MET A 73 -2.66 19.30 -0.03
N LEU A 74 -2.78 20.63 -0.15
CA LEU A 74 -1.98 21.60 0.63
C LEU A 74 -2.60 21.98 1.98
N ASP A 75 -3.92 22.19 2.03
CA ASP A 75 -4.63 22.73 3.20
C ASP A 75 -6.05 22.17 3.36
N GLY A 76 -6.26 20.86 3.16
CA GLY A 76 -7.56 20.21 3.36
C GLY A 76 -8.16 20.37 4.77
N GLN A 77 -7.30 20.50 5.79
CA GLN A 77 -7.75 20.84 7.15
C GLN A 77 -8.14 22.32 7.33
N LYS A 78 -7.98 23.15 6.30
CA LYS A 78 -8.26 24.59 6.23
C LYS A 78 -7.65 25.33 7.42
N ARG A 79 -6.38 25.06 7.70
CA ARG A 79 -5.63 25.55 8.87
C ARG A 79 -4.54 26.56 8.50
N TYR A 80 -4.21 26.71 7.22
CA TYR A 80 -3.18 27.63 6.76
C TYR A 80 -3.76 28.86 6.04
N PHE A 81 -4.51 28.64 4.96
CA PHE A 81 -5.03 29.70 4.10
C PHE A 81 -6.16 30.47 4.76
N LEU A 82 -6.17 31.78 4.51
CA LEU A 82 -7.27 32.66 4.84
C LEU A 82 -8.23 32.80 3.65
N LYS A 83 -9.48 33.20 3.90
CA LYS A 83 -10.46 33.46 2.85
C LYS A 83 -9.96 34.44 1.77
N LYS A 84 -9.15 35.44 2.15
CA LYS A 84 -8.54 36.38 1.21
C LYS A 84 -7.48 35.76 0.30
N ASP A 85 -6.83 34.68 0.76
CA ASP A 85 -5.84 33.96 -0.04
C ASP A 85 -6.60 33.14 -1.09
N ILE A 86 -7.65 32.42 -0.70
CA ILE A 86 -8.54 31.70 -1.63
C ILE A 86 -9.13 32.65 -2.68
N ALA A 87 -9.66 33.81 -2.27
CA ALA A 87 -10.16 34.81 -3.21
C ALA A 87 -9.10 35.32 -4.21
N GLN A 88 -7.81 35.30 -3.84
CA GLN A 88 -6.72 35.62 -4.74
C GLN A 88 -6.46 34.46 -5.72
N PHE A 89 -6.59 33.23 -5.26
CA PHE A 89 -6.41 32.01 -6.04
C PHE A 89 -7.54 31.79 -7.05
N ASP A 90 -8.78 32.17 -6.69
CA ASP A 90 -10.00 31.97 -7.50
C ASP A 90 -9.90 32.53 -8.93
N ARG A 91 -9.00 33.49 -9.19
CA ARG A 91 -8.71 33.99 -10.55
C ARG A 91 -8.18 32.91 -11.50
N PHE A 92 -7.61 31.83 -10.97
CA PHE A 92 -7.08 30.70 -11.75
C PHE A 92 -8.05 29.53 -11.84
N LYS A 93 -9.19 29.58 -11.13
CA LYS A 93 -10.12 28.46 -10.98
C LYS A 93 -10.54 27.81 -12.30
N TYR A 94 -10.67 28.62 -13.36
CA TYR A 94 -11.05 28.16 -14.71
C TYR A 94 -9.97 28.46 -15.76
N ALA A 95 -8.72 28.65 -15.35
CA ALA A 95 -7.62 29.04 -16.25
C ALA A 95 -6.43 28.07 -16.20
N LEU A 96 -6.51 27.00 -15.42
CA LEU A 96 -5.40 26.05 -15.29
C LEU A 96 -5.19 25.24 -16.58
N ASP A 97 -6.25 24.98 -17.34
CA ASP A 97 -6.15 24.37 -18.66
C ASP A 97 -5.30 25.22 -19.61
N ASP A 98 -5.53 26.52 -19.64
CA ASP A 98 -4.73 27.48 -20.39
C ASP A 98 -3.29 27.57 -19.86
N GLU A 99 -3.08 27.57 -18.54
CA GLU A 99 -1.74 27.54 -17.96
C GLU A 99 -0.96 26.29 -18.37
N PHE A 100 -1.59 25.11 -18.33
CA PHE A 100 -0.95 23.86 -18.74
C PHE A 100 -0.63 23.85 -20.25
N ARG A 101 -1.54 24.33 -21.11
CA ARG A 101 -1.27 24.45 -22.55
C ARG A 101 -0.14 25.44 -22.84
N ALA A 102 -0.05 26.51 -22.08
CA ALA A 102 0.99 27.54 -22.22
C ALA A 102 2.28 27.22 -21.45
N LEU A 103 2.35 26.09 -20.75
CA LEU A 103 3.46 25.68 -19.87
C LEU A 103 3.83 26.77 -18.86
N GLN A 104 2.82 27.31 -18.19
CA GLN A 104 2.94 28.33 -17.13
C GLN A 104 2.66 27.72 -15.75
N THR A 105 3.30 28.27 -14.72
CA THR A 105 3.22 27.79 -13.33
C THR A 105 2.67 28.85 -12.37
N ASN A 106 2.03 29.91 -12.86
CA ASN A 106 1.71 31.07 -12.02
C ASN A 106 0.78 30.73 -10.87
N PHE A 107 -0.18 29.81 -11.08
CA PHE A 107 -1.02 29.30 -9.99
C PHE A 107 -0.20 28.57 -8.93
N PHE A 108 0.63 27.61 -9.34
CA PHE A 108 1.51 26.85 -8.45
C PHE A 108 2.41 27.79 -7.63
N ASP A 109 3.13 28.70 -8.30
CA ASP A 109 4.08 29.62 -7.67
C ASP A 109 3.39 30.51 -6.63
N LEU A 110 2.19 31.02 -6.96
CA LEU A 110 1.39 31.84 -6.05
C LEU A 110 0.95 31.06 -4.82
N VAL A 111 0.34 29.89 -5.03
CA VAL A 111 -0.24 29.08 -3.95
C VAL A 111 0.87 28.54 -3.05
N TYR A 112 1.95 28.02 -3.63
CA TYR A 112 3.10 27.49 -2.90
C TYR A 112 3.76 28.57 -2.05
N SER A 113 4.07 29.74 -2.64
CA SER A 113 4.64 30.87 -1.90
C SER A 113 3.72 31.29 -0.73
N ARG A 114 2.42 31.39 -0.98
CA ARG A 114 1.45 31.72 0.07
C ARG A 114 1.36 30.64 1.15
N TYR A 115 1.46 29.38 0.78
CA TYR A 115 1.47 28.27 1.73
C TYR A 115 2.66 28.37 2.67
N LEU A 116 3.87 28.63 2.14
CA LEU A 116 5.07 28.85 2.95
C LEU A 116 4.90 30.02 3.93
N ASP A 117 4.37 31.16 3.47
CA ASP A 117 4.07 32.30 4.33
C ASP A 117 3.14 31.91 5.48
N ARG A 118 2.02 31.24 5.16
CA ARG A 118 0.98 30.87 6.14
C ARG A 118 1.45 29.79 7.11
N ARG A 119 2.32 28.90 6.67
CA ARG A 119 2.99 27.90 7.50
C ARG A 119 3.95 28.55 8.49
N ASN A 120 4.79 29.48 8.03
CA ASN A 120 5.70 30.24 8.89
C ASN A 120 4.93 31.12 9.88
N GLU A 121 3.81 31.70 9.47
CA GLU A 121 2.90 32.41 10.36
C GLU A 121 2.36 31.50 11.46
N ALA A 122 1.95 30.26 11.13
CA ALA A 122 1.52 29.26 12.12
C ALA A 122 2.65 28.89 13.10
N LYS A 123 3.88 28.72 12.60
CA LYS A 123 5.08 28.48 13.42
C LYS A 123 5.29 29.59 14.47
N SER A 124 4.99 30.84 14.12
CA SER A 124 5.21 31.99 15.00
C SER A 124 4.30 32.06 16.25
N PHE A 125 3.21 31.29 16.27
CA PHE A 125 2.22 31.36 17.35
C PHE A 125 1.86 30.02 18.01
N TYR A 126 2.04 28.84 17.38
CA TYR A 126 1.65 27.56 18.03
C TYR A 126 2.39 27.35 19.36
N GLY A 127 3.69 27.69 19.41
CA GLY A 127 4.49 27.60 20.62
C GLY A 127 3.92 28.45 21.76
N LYS A 128 3.53 29.70 21.43
CA LYS A 128 2.91 30.67 22.36
C LYS A 128 1.54 30.22 22.87
N ILE A 129 0.79 29.50 22.04
CA ILE A 129 -0.47 28.86 22.48
C ILE A 129 -0.14 27.82 23.54
N LEU A 130 0.81 26.92 23.25
CA LEU A 130 1.20 25.82 24.14
C LEU A 130 1.99 26.25 25.37
N GLU A 131 2.53 27.47 25.44
CA GLU A 131 3.12 28.03 26.67
C GLU A 131 2.07 28.28 27.75
N LYS A 132 0.84 28.61 27.34
CA LYS A 132 -0.25 28.95 28.25
C LYS A 132 -1.05 27.69 28.60
N PRO A 133 -1.45 27.52 29.87
CA PRO A 133 -2.33 26.43 30.25
C PRO A 133 -3.70 26.58 29.59
N PHE A 134 -4.30 25.46 29.20
CA PHE A 134 -5.67 25.45 28.69
C PHE A 134 -6.70 25.38 29.81
N ASP A 135 -7.82 26.10 29.66
CA ASP A 135 -8.98 25.94 30.54
C ASP A 135 -9.84 24.76 30.06
N PHE A 136 -9.67 23.60 30.69
CA PHE A 136 -10.45 22.39 30.41
C PHE A 136 -11.82 22.34 31.11
N ASN A 137 -12.17 23.35 31.92
CA ASN A 137 -13.52 23.50 32.47
C ASN A 137 -14.44 24.29 31.55
N LYS A 138 -13.88 25.08 30.64
CA LYS A 138 -14.65 25.81 29.62
C LYS A 138 -15.45 24.86 28.73
N LYS A 139 -16.76 25.10 28.64
CA LYS A 139 -17.67 24.41 27.70
C LYS A 139 -17.48 24.98 26.30
N GLU A 140 -16.63 24.33 25.51
CA GLU A 140 -16.40 24.64 24.11
C GLU A 140 -16.12 23.34 23.34
N GLY A 141 -16.37 23.34 22.03
CA GLY A 141 -16.11 22.19 21.16
C GLY A 141 -15.32 22.56 19.91
N ILE A 142 -14.90 21.53 19.20
CA ILE A 142 -14.29 21.59 17.86
C ILE A 142 -15.02 20.62 16.95
N ASN A 143 -15.33 21.11 15.74
CA ASN A 143 -15.79 20.29 14.65
C ASN A 143 -14.57 19.96 13.77
N VAL A 144 -14.36 18.69 13.42
CA VAL A 144 -13.22 18.21 12.61
C VAL A 144 -13.63 17.79 11.20
N ASP A 145 -14.88 18.03 10.81
CA ASP A 145 -15.34 17.94 9.42
C ASP A 145 -14.81 19.15 8.65
N TYR A 146 -13.54 19.06 8.25
CA TYR A 146 -12.85 20.18 7.60
C TYR A 146 -13.35 20.42 6.18
N GLU A 147 -13.77 19.38 5.48
CA GLU A 147 -14.32 19.44 4.12
C GLU A 147 -15.50 20.41 4.06
N ASN A 148 -16.41 20.35 5.04
CA ASN A 148 -17.58 21.23 5.11
C ASN A 148 -17.34 22.59 5.80
N GLN A 149 -16.11 22.89 6.23
CA GLN A 149 -15.78 24.16 6.90
C GLN A 149 -15.37 25.28 5.92
N GLN A 150 -15.52 26.53 6.33
CA GLN A 150 -14.97 27.68 5.60
C GLN A 150 -13.55 28.02 6.08
N HIS A 151 -12.72 28.55 5.17
CA HIS A 151 -11.42 29.11 5.54
C HIS A 151 -11.58 30.31 6.50
N PRO A 152 -10.67 30.46 7.48
CA PRO A 152 -10.71 31.58 8.42
C PRO A 152 -10.60 32.95 7.70
N ASN A 153 -11.39 33.93 8.11
CA ASN A 153 -11.38 35.27 7.51
C ASN A 153 -10.20 36.12 7.99
N THR A 154 -9.74 35.88 9.23
CA THR A 154 -8.71 36.68 9.89
C THR A 154 -7.67 35.80 10.58
N LEU A 155 -6.50 36.37 10.85
CA LEU A 155 -5.47 35.71 11.65
C LEU A 155 -6.01 35.29 13.03
N ARG A 156 -6.83 36.12 13.67
CA ARG A 156 -7.46 35.79 14.96
C ARG A 156 -8.31 34.51 14.88
N GLN A 157 -9.15 34.39 13.85
CA GLN A 157 -9.96 33.18 13.65
C GLN A 157 -9.08 31.95 13.38
N LYS A 158 -8.02 32.11 12.58
CA LYS A 158 -7.05 31.04 12.34
C LYS A 158 -6.33 30.60 13.62
N THR A 159 -5.81 31.55 14.41
CA THR A 159 -5.16 31.26 15.69
C THR A 159 -6.12 30.57 16.68
N GLU A 160 -7.40 30.94 16.70
CA GLU A 160 -8.40 30.25 17.52
C GLU A 160 -8.66 28.81 17.04
N LYS A 161 -8.70 28.56 15.72
CA LYS A 161 -8.80 27.20 15.17
C LYS A 161 -7.60 26.35 15.58
N TRP A 162 -6.39 26.87 15.42
CA TRP A 162 -5.16 26.22 15.90
C TRP A 162 -5.20 25.97 17.41
N ARG A 163 -5.65 26.94 18.22
CA ARG A 163 -5.77 26.78 19.67
C ARG A 163 -6.69 25.61 20.02
N LYS A 164 -7.85 25.50 19.37
CA LYS A 164 -8.80 24.40 19.61
C LYS A 164 -8.23 23.05 19.20
N GLN A 165 -7.56 22.95 18.05
CA GLN A 165 -6.91 21.72 17.59
C GLN A 165 -5.80 21.28 18.57
N LEU A 166 -4.92 22.21 18.97
CA LEU A 166 -3.86 21.94 19.95
C LEU A 166 -4.44 21.54 21.31
N LYS A 167 -5.53 22.20 21.74
CA LYS A 167 -6.25 21.83 22.97
C LYS A 167 -6.81 20.41 22.88
N LEU A 168 -7.38 19.99 21.75
CA LEU A 168 -7.86 18.61 21.55
C LEU A 168 -6.69 17.62 21.63
N SER A 169 -5.58 17.88 20.95
CA SER A 169 -4.40 17.02 21.02
C SER A 169 -3.84 16.89 22.44
N THR A 170 -3.75 18.01 23.17
CA THR A 170 -3.34 18.01 24.58
C THR A 170 -4.34 17.27 25.46
N LEU A 171 -5.65 17.41 25.20
CA LEU A 171 -6.71 16.75 25.95
C LEU A 171 -6.62 15.23 25.87
N ASN A 172 -6.40 14.68 24.66
CA ASN A 172 -6.21 13.24 24.47
C ASN A 172 -5.00 12.72 25.27
N ILE A 173 -3.87 13.42 25.22
CA ILE A 173 -2.66 13.05 25.96
C ILE A 173 -2.88 13.15 27.49
N LEU A 174 -3.58 14.20 27.93
CA LEU A 174 -3.88 14.44 29.33
C LEU A 174 -4.80 13.35 29.91
N HIS A 175 -5.83 12.96 29.16
CA HIS A 175 -6.73 11.88 29.57
C HIS A 175 -5.96 10.57 29.79
N ASN A 176 -5.15 10.13 28.81
CA ASN A 176 -4.33 8.91 28.94
C ASN A 176 -3.39 8.95 30.16
N LYS A 177 -2.81 10.13 30.44
CA LYS A 177 -1.94 10.32 31.60
C LYS A 177 -2.70 10.22 32.93
N LEU A 178 -3.89 10.80 33.00
CA LEU A 178 -4.74 10.70 34.19
C LEU A 178 -5.15 9.25 34.45
N GLU A 179 -5.53 8.50 33.42
CA GLU A 179 -5.79 7.07 33.58
C GLU A 179 -4.58 6.27 34.05
N GLU A 180 -3.39 6.56 33.53
CA GLU A 180 -2.16 5.88 33.92
C GLU A 180 -1.89 6.08 35.42
N GLU A 181 -2.05 7.31 35.91
CA GLU A 181 -1.88 7.66 37.32
C GLU A 181 -2.93 6.98 38.21
N GLU A 182 -4.19 6.89 37.76
CA GLU A 182 -5.25 6.13 38.44
C GLU A 182 -4.93 4.64 38.51
N LYS A 183 -4.47 4.04 37.39
CA LYS A 183 -4.04 2.64 37.30
C LYS A 183 -2.82 2.33 38.19
N LEU A 184 -1.92 3.28 38.38
CA LEU A 184 -0.77 3.14 39.28
C LEU A 184 -1.20 3.25 40.75
N ALA A 185 -2.05 4.23 41.07
CA ALA A 185 -2.60 4.42 42.41
C ALA A 185 -3.43 3.20 42.86
N SER A 186 -4.20 2.58 41.95
CA SER A 186 -4.98 1.38 42.25
C SER A 186 -4.12 0.13 42.52
N LYS A 187 -2.86 0.11 42.06
CA LYS A 187 -1.93 -1.02 42.22
C LYS A 187 -1.01 -0.86 43.44
N ASN A 188 -0.80 0.35 43.93
CA ASN A 188 0.09 0.63 45.05
C ASN A 188 -0.46 1.76 45.93
N GLU A 189 -0.93 1.42 47.13
CA GLU A 189 -1.49 2.39 48.09
C GLU A 189 -0.47 3.46 48.56
N SER A 190 0.83 3.21 48.41
CA SER A 190 1.88 4.19 48.74
C SER A 190 2.24 5.13 47.59
N TYR A 191 1.67 4.93 46.40
CA TYR A 191 1.88 5.78 45.24
C TYR A 191 1.09 7.09 45.38
N ALA A 192 1.79 8.22 45.31
CA ALA A 192 1.17 9.54 45.27
C ALA A 192 1.02 9.99 43.80
N PRO A 193 -0.21 10.03 43.24
CA PRO A 193 -0.42 10.45 41.86
C PRO A 193 -0.06 11.92 41.67
N LYS A 194 0.46 12.25 40.49
CA LYS A 194 0.74 13.63 40.08
C LYS A 194 -0.57 14.43 39.99
N THR A 195 -0.49 15.74 40.27
CA THR A 195 -1.67 16.60 40.16
C THR A 195 -2.04 16.88 38.71
N PHE A 196 -3.30 17.26 38.49
CA PHE A 196 -3.82 17.65 37.17
C PHE A 196 -2.95 18.71 36.50
N GLU A 197 -2.47 19.72 37.23
CA GLU A 197 -1.64 20.81 36.69
C GLU A 197 -0.28 20.31 36.19
N VAL A 198 0.31 19.31 36.88
CA VAL A 198 1.57 18.69 36.46
C VAL A 198 1.35 17.90 35.17
N LEU A 199 0.31 17.07 35.13
CA LEU A 199 -0.01 16.25 33.96
C LEU A 199 -0.42 17.10 32.75
N GLU A 200 -1.15 18.20 32.96
CA GLU A 200 -1.51 19.17 31.92
C GLU A 200 -0.26 19.79 31.29
N LYS A 201 0.69 20.19 32.12
CA LYS A 201 1.97 20.75 31.66
C LYS A 201 2.78 19.73 30.87
N GLU A 202 2.85 18.47 31.33
CA GLU A 202 3.49 17.37 30.60
C GLU A 202 2.79 17.10 29.26
N ALA A 203 1.46 17.07 29.23
CA ALA A 203 0.67 16.84 28.02
C ALA A 203 0.89 17.94 26.98
N ARG A 204 0.95 19.22 27.40
CA ARG A 204 1.32 20.34 26.51
C ARG A 204 2.74 20.23 25.99
N ALA A 205 3.69 19.78 26.82
CA ALA A 205 5.08 19.59 26.38
C ALA A 205 5.19 18.51 25.29
N ILE A 206 4.48 17.38 25.44
CA ILE A 206 4.40 16.34 24.40
C ILE A 206 3.71 16.86 23.14
N THR A 207 2.62 17.62 23.29
CA THR A 207 1.93 18.26 22.15
C THR A 207 2.89 19.19 21.40
N ARG A 208 3.73 19.94 22.11
CA ARG A 208 4.75 20.81 21.53
C ARG A 208 5.80 20.01 20.78
N GLU A 209 6.37 18.97 21.39
CA GLU A 209 7.36 18.11 20.74
C GLU A 209 6.81 17.48 19.44
N ASN A 210 5.55 17.02 19.47
CA ASN A 210 4.87 16.50 18.27
C ASN A 210 4.76 17.56 17.17
N MET A 211 4.45 18.82 17.52
CA MET A 211 4.39 19.93 16.56
C MET A 211 5.77 20.32 16.03
N GLU A 212 6.79 20.33 16.87
CA GLU A 212 8.18 20.58 16.46
C GLU A 212 8.66 19.53 15.46
N ASN A 213 8.40 18.25 15.73
CA ASN A 213 8.68 17.16 14.81
C ASN A 213 7.90 17.30 13.50
N TYR A 214 6.60 17.61 13.57
CA TYR A 214 5.77 17.84 12.39
C TYR A 214 6.33 18.97 11.50
N PHE A 215 6.67 20.13 12.08
CA PHE A 215 7.21 21.24 11.31
C PHE A 215 8.62 20.94 10.77
N SER A 216 9.46 20.23 11.53
CA SER A 216 10.77 19.80 11.04
C SER A 216 10.66 18.90 9.81
N LEU A 217 9.68 17.98 9.78
CA LEU A 217 9.44 17.12 8.60
C LEU A 217 8.91 17.94 7.41
N MET A 218 8.07 18.95 7.66
CA MET A 218 7.54 19.83 6.61
C MET A 218 8.59 20.79 6.02
N GLU A 219 9.65 21.08 6.76
CA GLU A 219 10.80 21.86 6.27
C GLU A 219 11.72 21.04 5.37
N ASP A 220 11.76 19.72 5.56
CA ASP A 220 12.49 18.80 4.69
C ASP A 220 11.81 18.69 3.30
N VAL A 221 10.53 19.09 3.13
CA VAL A 221 9.82 19.07 1.83
C VAL A 221 10.19 20.30 0.98
N ARG A 222 10.74 20.06 -0.22
CA ARG A 222 11.23 21.09 -1.14
C ARG A 222 10.18 21.48 -2.18
N GLU A 223 10.43 22.58 -2.89
CA GLU A 223 9.59 23.04 -4.01
C GLU A 223 9.35 21.95 -5.06
N GLU A 224 10.38 21.20 -5.45
CA GLU A 224 10.27 20.08 -6.40
C GLU A 224 9.32 18.96 -5.95
N ASP A 225 9.21 18.72 -4.62
CA ASP A 225 8.29 17.73 -4.06
C ASP A 225 6.83 18.25 -4.15
N TRP A 226 6.63 19.55 -3.88
CA TRP A 226 5.33 20.20 -4.05
C TRP A 226 4.92 20.29 -5.52
N PHE A 227 5.86 20.54 -6.42
CA PHE A 227 5.61 20.52 -7.86
C PHE A 227 5.22 19.12 -8.33
N GLY A 228 5.90 18.07 -7.84
CA GLY A 228 5.48 16.69 -8.05
C GLY A 228 4.04 16.41 -7.57
N SER A 229 3.64 17.01 -6.44
CA SER A 229 2.26 16.93 -5.94
C SER A 229 1.27 17.67 -6.84
N TYR A 230 1.65 18.81 -7.43
CA TYR A 230 0.84 19.53 -8.42
C TYR A 230 0.64 18.73 -9.70
N LEU A 231 1.69 18.08 -10.21
CA LEU A 231 1.60 17.15 -11.33
C LEU A 231 0.70 15.94 -11.00
N ASN A 232 0.75 15.45 -9.76
CA ASN A 232 -0.14 14.39 -9.29
C ASN A 232 -1.60 14.86 -9.21
N ALA A 233 -1.86 16.07 -8.72
CA ALA A 233 -3.20 16.66 -8.77
C ALA A 233 -3.75 16.72 -10.20
N PHE A 234 -2.90 16.99 -11.20
CA PHE A 234 -3.27 16.96 -12.62
C PHE A 234 -3.60 15.55 -13.12
N VAL A 235 -2.74 14.54 -12.88
CA VAL A 235 -2.97 13.20 -13.43
C VAL A 235 -4.12 12.46 -12.74
N THR A 236 -4.42 12.77 -11.47
CA THR A 236 -5.59 12.23 -10.73
C THR A 236 -6.93 12.70 -11.29
N GLN A 237 -6.96 13.78 -12.10
CA GLN A 237 -8.18 14.16 -12.81
C GLN A 237 -8.57 13.19 -13.93
N PHE A 238 -7.63 12.34 -14.37
CA PHE A 238 -7.91 11.31 -15.37
C PHE A 238 -8.45 10.04 -14.73
N ASP A 239 -7.78 9.55 -13.67
CA ASP A 239 -8.23 8.44 -12.81
C ASP A 239 -7.37 8.37 -11.51
N PRO A 240 -7.78 7.59 -10.48
CA PRO A 240 -7.03 7.50 -9.22
C PRO A 240 -5.73 6.69 -9.29
N HIS A 241 -5.45 6.01 -10.40
CA HIS A 241 -4.28 5.13 -10.54
C HIS A 241 -3.15 5.75 -11.36
N SER A 242 -3.38 6.90 -11.96
CA SER A 242 -2.39 7.66 -12.71
C SER A 242 -1.56 8.53 -11.76
N VAL A 243 -0.24 8.34 -11.80
CA VAL A 243 0.71 8.92 -10.85
C VAL A 243 2.00 9.29 -11.57
N TYR A 244 2.47 10.51 -11.35
CA TYR A 244 3.84 10.90 -11.60
C TYR A 244 4.73 10.47 -10.44
N PHE A 245 5.73 9.65 -10.75
CA PHE A 245 6.78 9.26 -9.83
C PHE A 245 8.00 10.13 -10.04
N ALA A 246 8.31 10.97 -9.05
CA ALA A 246 9.65 11.53 -8.93
C ALA A 246 10.68 10.39 -8.81
N PRO A 247 11.97 10.62 -9.14
CA PRO A 247 13.00 9.56 -9.15
C PRO A 247 13.03 8.69 -7.89
N VAL A 248 12.94 9.31 -6.71
CA VAL A 248 12.94 8.60 -5.42
C VAL A 248 11.71 7.71 -5.25
N ASP A 249 10.54 8.17 -5.68
CA ASP A 249 9.30 7.42 -5.59
C ASP A 249 9.26 6.28 -6.61
N LYS A 250 9.84 6.49 -7.79
CA LYS A 250 10.05 5.41 -8.78
C LYS A 250 10.95 4.32 -8.23
N ASP A 251 12.06 4.69 -7.59
CA ASP A 251 12.95 3.73 -6.94
C ASP A 251 12.22 2.95 -5.82
N ARG A 252 11.43 3.63 -5.00
CA ARG A 252 10.63 2.97 -3.95
C ARG A 252 9.59 2.02 -4.53
N PHE A 253 8.92 2.41 -5.61
CA PHE A 253 7.97 1.58 -6.31
C PHE A 253 8.64 0.30 -6.84
N ASP A 254 9.78 0.42 -7.52
CA ASP A 254 10.53 -0.73 -8.05
C ASP A 254 10.99 -1.68 -6.95
N GLN A 255 11.45 -1.16 -5.82
CA GLN A 255 11.84 -1.95 -4.65
C GLN A 255 10.64 -2.68 -4.05
N SER A 256 9.49 -2.00 -3.96
CA SER A 256 8.25 -2.58 -3.46
C SER A 256 7.68 -3.67 -4.38
N MET A 257 7.96 -3.58 -5.68
CA MET A 257 7.51 -4.54 -6.68
C MET A 257 8.46 -5.72 -6.84
N SER A 258 9.77 -5.49 -6.74
CA SER A 258 10.77 -6.56 -6.83
C SER A 258 11.05 -7.26 -5.50
N GLY A 259 10.73 -6.63 -4.37
CA GLY A 259 11.02 -7.14 -3.03
C GLY A 259 12.51 -7.08 -2.66
N LYS A 260 13.33 -6.37 -3.43
CA LYS A 260 14.77 -6.24 -3.21
C LYS A 260 15.28 -4.83 -3.48
N TYR A 261 16.43 -4.52 -2.92
CA TYR A 261 17.16 -3.28 -3.18
C TYR A 261 18.65 -3.47 -2.92
N GLU A 262 19.49 -2.61 -3.50
CA GLU A 262 20.93 -2.62 -3.24
C GLU A 262 21.28 -1.61 -2.14
N GLY A 263 22.03 -2.07 -1.13
CA GLY A 263 22.43 -1.24 0.00
C GLY A 263 22.96 -2.05 1.19
N ILE A 264 22.86 -1.47 2.38
CA ILE A 264 23.45 -2.04 3.61
C ILE A 264 22.52 -3.01 4.37
N GLY A 265 21.21 -2.99 4.10
CA GLY A 265 20.23 -3.84 4.78
C GLY A 265 19.71 -3.31 6.13
N ALA A 266 19.36 -2.03 6.21
CA ALA A 266 18.82 -1.38 7.42
C ALA A 266 17.53 -0.60 7.15
N ARG A 267 16.69 -0.43 8.17
CA ARG A 267 15.63 0.60 8.19
C ARG A 267 16.08 1.78 9.05
N LEU A 268 15.92 2.97 8.50
CA LEU A 268 16.36 4.22 9.11
C LEU A 268 15.15 5.10 9.48
N THR A 269 15.29 5.88 10.54
CA THR A 269 14.36 6.96 10.88
C THR A 269 15.14 8.22 11.23
N LYS A 270 14.53 9.39 11.03
CA LYS A 270 15.08 10.69 11.45
C LYS A 270 14.19 11.30 12.53
N ARG A 271 14.77 11.62 13.69
CA ARG A 271 14.13 12.40 14.76
C ARG A 271 15.12 13.38 15.35
N ASN A 272 14.72 14.63 15.57
CA ASN A 272 15.58 15.70 16.11
C ASN A 272 16.93 15.82 15.37
N GLN A 273 16.91 15.75 14.03
CA GLN A 273 18.11 15.77 13.17
C GLN A 273 19.09 14.61 13.42
N VAL A 274 18.64 13.51 14.04
CA VAL A 274 19.42 12.30 14.24
C VAL A 274 18.85 11.17 13.39
N ILE A 275 19.68 10.60 12.52
CA ILE A 275 19.36 9.40 11.74
C ILE A 275 19.71 8.19 12.58
N LYS A 276 18.72 7.35 12.88
CA LYS A 276 18.87 6.14 13.70
C LYS A 276 18.47 4.90 12.93
N ILE A 277 19.15 3.79 13.23
CA ILE A 277 18.76 2.46 12.76
C ILE A 277 17.69 1.92 13.69
N VAL A 278 16.54 1.57 13.12
CA VAL A 278 15.38 1.06 13.87
C VAL A 278 15.13 -0.43 13.62
N ASP A 279 15.67 -0.98 12.54
CA ASP A 279 15.56 -2.39 12.19
C ASP A 279 16.73 -2.82 11.30
N VAL A 280 17.14 -4.07 11.42
CA VAL A 280 18.19 -4.69 10.62
C VAL A 280 17.56 -5.79 9.77
N ILE A 281 17.74 -5.72 8.45
CA ILE A 281 17.14 -6.66 7.52
C ILE A 281 17.94 -7.97 7.54
N SER A 282 17.27 -9.06 7.93
CA SER A 282 17.88 -10.39 7.95
C SER A 282 18.46 -10.77 6.59
N GLY A 283 19.63 -11.41 6.59
CA GLY A 283 20.37 -11.76 5.38
C GLY A 283 21.07 -10.58 4.68
N GLY A 284 20.80 -9.32 5.07
CA GLY A 284 21.48 -8.14 4.54
C GLY A 284 22.93 -7.98 5.05
N PRO A 285 23.75 -7.12 4.42
CA PRO A 285 25.17 -6.94 4.78
C PRO A 285 25.43 -6.72 6.27
N ILE A 286 24.78 -5.73 6.88
CA ILE A 286 25.02 -5.40 8.30
C ILE A 286 24.61 -6.53 9.25
N TRP A 287 23.62 -7.34 8.87
CA TRP A 287 23.17 -8.49 9.64
C TRP A 287 24.22 -9.60 9.61
N ARG A 288 24.78 -9.90 8.43
CA ARG A 288 25.79 -10.95 8.24
C ARG A 288 27.10 -10.59 8.94
N GLU A 289 27.50 -9.33 8.85
CA GLU A 289 28.74 -8.84 9.45
C GLU A 289 28.61 -8.53 10.95
N LYS A 290 27.37 -8.36 11.45
CA LYS A 290 27.07 -7.91 12.82
C LYS A 290 27.82 -6.62 13.18
N SER A 291 28.00 -5.75 12.19
CA SER A 291 28.80 -4.53 12.31
C SER A 291 28.00 -3.36 12.88
N ILE A 292 26.66 -3.41 12.80
CA ILE A 292 25.76 -2.35 13.25
C ILE A 292 24.52 -2.93 13.94
N GLU A 293 24.06 -2.25 14.99
CA GLU A 293 22.94 -2.68 15.81
C GLU A 293 21.77 -1.68 15.80
N VAL A 294 20.61 -2.12 16.26
CA VAL A 294 19.44 -1.25 16.43
C VAL A 294 19.70 -0.22 17.51
N GLY A 295 19.40 1.05 17.23
CA GLY A 295 19.63 2.18 18.13
C GLY A 295 20.86 3.04 17.76
N ASP A 296 21.77 2.49 16.96
CA ASP A 296 22.94 3.20 16.44
C ASP A 296 22.54 4.41 15.59
N GLN A 297 23.36 5.47 15.66
CA GLN A 297 23.11 6.75 14.99
C GLN A 297 24.12 6.98 13.87
N ILE A 298 23.65 7.24 12.66
CA ILE A 298 24.52 7.55 11.51
C ILE A 298 24.80 9.05 11.53
N MET A 299 26.07 9.41 11.69
CA MET A 299 26.52 10.80 11.74
C MET A 299 27.06 11.26 10.39
N MET A 300 27.93 10.46 9.76
CA MET A 300 28.56 10.80 8.50
C MET A 300 28.56 9.60 7.55
N VAL A 301 28.55 9.88 6.25
CA VAL A 301 28.63 8.89 5.17
C VAL A 301 29.78 9.27 4.25
N ARG A 302 30.68 8.33 4.00
CA ARG A 302 31.80 8.49 3.08
C ARG A 302 31.76 7.38 2.02
N GLN A 303 31.87 7.75 0.75
CA GLN A 303 32.01 6.80 -0.36
C GLN A 303 33.45 6.27 -0.41
N GLU A 304 33.76 5.32 -1.30
CA GLU A 304 35.14 4.81 -1.47
C GLU A 304 36.13 5.94 -1.78
N GLU A 305 35.69 6.91 -2.56
CA GLU A 305 36.45 8.12 -2.90
C GLU A 305 35.70 9.37 -2.39
N GLY A 306 36.46 10.34 -1.89
CA GLY A 306 35.94 11.62 -1.41
C GLY A 306 35.88 11.76 0.12
N ASP A 307 35.54 12.97 0.56
CA ASP A 307 35.47 13.32 1.97
C ASP A 307 34.18 12.81 2.63
N PRO A 308 34.19 12.53 3.95
CA PRO A 308 32.98 12.23 4.70
C PRO A 308 31.97 13.38 4.61
N VAL A 309 30.70 13.02 4.42
CA VAL A 309 29.58 13.95 4.36
C VAL A 309 28.76 13.83 5.63
N ASP A 310 28.54 14.94 6.34
CA ASP A 310 27.63 14.99 7.49
C ASP A 310 26.17 14.83 7.01
N VAL A 311 25.49 13.81 7.53
CA VAL A 311 24.11 13.49 7.16
C VAL A 311 23.08 13.86 8.22
N GLN A 312 23.49 14.38 9.38
CA GLN A 312 22.57 14.71 10.48
C GLN A 312 21.61 15.83 10.08
N SER A 313 22.13 16.84 9.38
CA SER A 313 21.36 17.97 8.88
C SER A 313 20.64 17.70 7.54
N MET A 314 20.92 16.58 6.88
CA MET A 314 20.33 16.22 5.59
C MET A 314 18.91 15.69 5.73
N ARG A 315 18.10 15.80 4.67
CA ARG A 315 16.84 15.04 4.60
C ARG A 315 17.16 13.55 4.69
N LEU A 316 16.28 12.80 5.33
CA LEU A 316 16.45 11.35 5.45
C LEU A 316 16.63 10.69 4.07
N ASP A 317 15.89 11.13 3.05
CA ASP A 317 15.98 10.57 1.71
C ASP A 317 17.32 10.85 1.01
N ASP A 318 17.93 12.01 1.25
CA ASP A 318 19.25 12.31 0.70
C ASP A 318 20.33 11.47 1.38
N ALA A 319 20.25 11.33 2.71
CA ALA A 319 21.13 10.45 3.46
C ALA A 319 21.00 8.99 2.98
N ILE A 320 19.77 8.51 2.75
CA ILE A 320 19.51 7.17 2.20
C ILE A 320 20.16 7.01 0.82
N LYS A 321 20.11 8.02 -0.06
CA LYS A 321 20.78 7.97 -1.37
C LYS A 321 22.29 7.78 -1.25
N LEU A 322 22.93 8.40 -0.25
CA LEU A 322 24.36 8.25 0.01
C LEU A 322 24.68 6.88 0.62
N ILE A 323 23.83 6.37 1.49
CA ILE A 323 24.02 5.07 2.18
C ILE A 323 23.80 3.91 1.20
N LYS A 324 22.78 4.00 0.35
CA LYS A 324 22.55 3.06 -0.75
C LYS A 324 23.60 3.26 -1.83
N GLY A 325 23.70 2.28 -2.72
CA GLY A 325 24.63 2.28 -3.82
C GLY A 325 24.70 0.90 -4.46
N PRO A 326 25.42 0.78 -5.58
CA PRO A 326 25.53 -0.47 -6.30
C PRO A 326 26.04 -1.60 -5.40
N ALA A 327 25.55 -2.82 -5.62
CA ALA A 327 26.11 -4.02 -4.99
C ALA A 327 27.63 -4.10 -5.24
N GLU A 328 28.35 -4.73 -4.30
CA GLU A 328 29.80 -4.88 -4.28
C GLU A 328 30.64 -3.62 -3.98
N THR A 329 30.02 -2.44 -3.95
CA THR A 329 30.70 -1.19 -3.52
C THR A 329 30.75 -1.06 -2.00
N THR A 330 31.73 -0.35 -1.46
CA THR A 330 31.89 -0.12 -0.03
C THR A 330 31.39 1.27 0.37
N VAL A 331 30.70 1.35 1.51
CA VAL A 331 30.35 2.62 2.17
C VAL A 331 30.94 2.64 3.57
N TYR A 332 31.43 3.81 3.97
CA TYR A 332 31.96 4.03 5.31
C TYR A 332 30.98 4.89 6.08
N LEU A 333 30.49 4.38 7.21
CA LEU A 333 29.54 5.08 8.06
C LEU A 333 30.24 5.46 9.36
N THR A 334 30.27 6.75 9.69
CA THR A 334 30.62 7.18 11.05
C THR A 334 29.39 7.07 11.92
N ILE A 335 29.46 6.18 12.90
CA ILE A 335 28.33 5.78 13.74
C ILE A 335 28.60 6.16 15.17
N LYS A 336 27.58 6.72 15.84
CA LYS A 336 27.54 6.81 17.29
C LYS A 336 26.74 5.64 17.85
N ARG A 337 27.42 4.77 18.59
CA ARG A 337 26.84 3.60 19.25
C ARG A 337 25.89 4.01 20.37
N VAL A 338 25.07 3.06 20.81
CA VAL A 338 24.14 3.25 21.95
C VAL A 338 24.88 3.60 23.25
N ASP A 339 26.10 3.08 23.44
CA ASP A 339 26.96 3.40 24.59
C ASP A 339 27.66 4.78 24.49
N GLY A 340 27.48 5.47 23.36
CA GLY A 340 28.04 6.79 23.10
C GLY A 340 29.39 6.80 22.40
N THR A 341 30.02 5.64 22.16
CA THR A 341 31.25 5.55 21.38
C THR A 341 31.01 5.94 19.92
N ILE A 342 32.03 6.51 19.28
CA ILE A 342 31.98 6.92 17.87
C ILE A 342 33.07 6.17 17.10
N GLU A 343 32.68 5.50 16.03
CA GLU A 343 33.62 4.79 15.16
C GLU A 343 33.18 4.83 13.70
N GLU A 344 34.12 4.60 12.79
CA GLU A 344 33.84 4.43 11.36
C GLU A 344 33.76 2.94 11.05
N VAL A 345 32.66 2.53 10.42
CA VAL A 345 32.41 1.14 10.01
C VAL A 345 32.35 1.08 8.49
N ALA A 346 33.17 0.22 7.89
CA ALA A 346 33.13 -0.09 6.47
C ALA A 346 32.11 -1.21 6.23
N ILE A 347 31.21 -1.02 5.26
CA ILE A 347 30.16 -1.98 4.91
C ILE A 347 30.20 -2.20 3.41
N LYS A 348 30.32 -3.46 2.99
CA LYS A 348 30.18 -3.82 1.59
C LYS A 348 28.69 -3.94 1.26
N ARG A 349 28.21 -3.11 0.33
CA ARG A 349 26.81 -3.14 -0.15
C ARG A 349 26.55 -4.43 -0.92
N ASP A 350 25.32 -4.91 -0.82
CA ASP A 350 24.86 -6.10 -1.54
C ASP A 350 23.37 -5.95 -1.89
N THR A 351 22.84 -6.88 -2.68
CA THR A 351 21.41 -7.05 -2.87
C THR A 351 20.78 -7.53 -1.56
N VAL A 352 19.84 -6.74 -1.05
CA VAL A 352 19.07 -7.02 0.14
C VAL A 352 17.67 -7.46 -0.27
N GLU A 353 17.32 -8.69 0.10
CA GLU A 353 15.98 -9.25 -0.11
C GLU A 353 15.08 -8.97 1.10
N LEU A 354 13.89 -8.41 0.86
CA LEU A 354 12.86 -8.20 1.86
C LEU A 354 11.97 -9.44 1.91
N GLU A 355 12.40 -10.48 2.65
CA GLU A 355 11.68 -11.77 2.70
C GLU A 355 10.21 -11.68 3.13
N GLU A 356 9.80 -10.63 3.84
CA GLU A 356 8.38 -10.40 4.19
C GLU A 356 7.53 -9.89 3.01
N SER A 357 8.15 -9.42 1.93
CA SER A 357 7.46 -9.01 0.70
C SER A 357 7.17 -10.18 -0.25
N TYR A 358 7.74 -11.35 0.03
CA TYR A 358 7.56 -12.55 -0.77
C TYR A 358 6.53 -13.49 -0.14
N LEU A 359 6.03 -14.41 -0.97
CA LEU A 359 5.04 -15.37 -0.51
C LEU A 359 5.62 -16.34 0.51
N LYS A 360 4.76 -16.77 1.43
CA LYS A 360 5.09 -17.74 2.48
C LYS A 360 3.98 -18.76 2.62
N SER A 361 4.36 -19.96 3.02
CA SER A 361 3.46 -21.12 3.07
C SER A 361 3.47 -21.78 4.45
N SER A 362 2.40 -22.50 4.78
CA SER A 362 2.31 -23.30 5.99
C SER A 362 1.44 -24.53 5.76
N LEU A 363 1.79 -25.63 6.42
CA LEU A 363 0.94 -26.82 6.53
C LEU A 363 -0.08 -26.61 7.64
N ILE A 364 -1.34 -26.91 7.37
CA ILE A 364 -2.44 -26.90 8.34
C ILE A 364 -2.82 -28.35 8.65
N GLN A 365 -2.79 -28.75 9.92
CA GLN A 365 -3.25 -30.07 10.37
C GLN A 365 -4.59 -29.94 11.09
N LYS A 366 -5.59 -30.73 10.65
CA LYS A 366 -6.93 -30.82 11.27
C LYS A 366 -7.51 -32.22 11.08
N GLY A 367 -7.86 -32.90 12.17
CA GLY A 367 -8.57 -34.18 12.12
C GLY A 367 -7.85 -35.29 11.32
N GLY A 368 -6.52 -35.37 11.43
CA GLY A 368 -5.71 -36.34 10.68
C GLY A 368 -5.50 -36.01 9.19
N LYS A 369 -6.05 -34.89 8.71
CA LYS A 369 -5.86 -34.36 7.36
C LYS A 369 -4.83 -33.22 7.36
N THR A 370 -4.10 -33.09 6.26
CA THR A 370 -3.14 -32.00 6.02
C THR A 370 -3.64 -31.11 4.89
N PHE A 371 -3.62 -29.81 5.07
CA PHE A 371 -3.96 -28.80 4.06
C PHE A 371 -2.78 -27.84 3.87
N GLY A 372 -2.70 -27.19 2.71
CA GLY A 372 -1.74 -26.13 2.46
C GLY A 372 -2.36 -24.77 2.64
N LEU A 373 -1.58 -23.82 3.16
CA LEU A 373 -1.86 -22.40 3.13
C LEU A 373 -0.72 -21.71 2.40
N ILE A 374 -1.05 -20.87 1.42
CA ILE A 374 -0.11 -19.94 0.80
C ILE A 374 -0.65 -18.54 1.04
N HIS A 375 0.14 -17.69 1.71
CA HIS A 375 -0.12 -16.28 1.83
C HIS A 375 0.69 -15.52 0.78
N LEU A 376 -0.01 -14.87 -0.15
CA LEU A 376 0.60 -14.10 -1.22
C LEU A 376 0.39 -12.61 -0.93
N PRO A 377 1.42 -11.87 -0.46
CA PRO A 377 1.27 -10.46 -0.10
C PRO A 377 1.14 -9.53 -1.32
N LYS A 378 1.73 -9.92 -2.46
CA LYS A 378 1.74 -9.13 -3.70
C LYS A 378 2.03 -10.01 -4.91
N PHE A 379 1.57 -9.62 -6.10
CA PHE A 379 2.04 -10.18 -7.37
C PHE A 379 3.38 -9.53 -7.80
N TYR A 380 4.42 -9.78 -7.00
CA TYR A 380 5.74 -9.17 -7.12
C TYR A 380 6.52 -9.67 -8.35
N VAL A 381 7.31 -8.77 -8.92
CA VAL A 381 8.16 -8.98 -10.09
C VAL A 381 9.29 -7.94 -10.15
N ASP A 382 10.43 -8.34 -10.69
CA ASP A 382 11.44 -7.39 -11.16
C ASP A 382 11.09 -6.93 -12.59
N PHE A 383 10.69 -5.66 -12.75
CA PHE A 383 10.34 -5.11 -14.06
C PHE A 383 11.55 -4.99 -15.01
N LYS A 384 12.78 -5.01 -14.49
CA LYS A 384 14.00 -4.98 -15.30
C LYS A 384 14.31 -6.37 -15.85
N ASP A 385 13.99 -7.42 -15.09
CA ASP A 385 14.15 -8.81 -15.55
C ASP A 385 13.09 -9.78 -14.97
N TYR A 386 12.09 -10.11 -15.78
CA TYR A 386 11.06 -11.10 -15.42
C TYR A 386 11.63 -12.52 -15.16
N LYS A 387 12.85 -12.82 -15.64
CA LYS A 387 13.52 -14.11 -15.43
C LYS A 387 14.06 -14.26 -14.02
N GLU A 388 14.19 -13.18 -13.26
CA GLU A 388 14.50 -13.21 -11.83
C GLU A 388 13.32 -13.79 -11.01
N ARG A 389 13.48 -13.81 -9.69
CA ARG A 389 12.46 -14.22 -8.72
C ARG A 389 11.16 -13.43 -8.95
N ASN A 390 10.02 -14.13 -9.03
CA ASN A 390 8.70 -13.53 -9.15
C ASN A 390 7.64 -14.40 -8.45
N ALA A 391 6.44 -13.85 -8.21
CA ALA A 391 5.42 -14.54 -7.45
C ALA A 391 4.92 -15.84 -8.09
N ALA A 392 4.85 -15.93 -9.42
CA ALA A 392 4.41 -17.15 -10.10
C ALA A 392 5.43 -18.29 -9.91
N LYS A 393 6.73 -18.02 -10.07
CA LYS A 393 7.79 -19.02 -9.84
C LYS A 393 7.86 -19.50 -8.41
N ASP A 394 7.70 -18.58 -7.45
CA ASP A 394 7.69 -18.96 -6.05
C ASP A 394 6.40 -19.75 -5.70
N MET A 395 5.26 -19.40 -6.30
CA MET A 395 4.00 -20.13 -6.13
C MET A 395 4.12 -21.55 -6.67
N GLU A 396 4.70 -21.74 -7.85
CA GLU A 396 4.99 -23.06 -8.43
C GLU A 396 5.81 -23.92 -7.46
N LYS A 397 6.92 -23.37 -6.94
CA LYS A 397 7.79 -24.06 -5.98
C LYS A 397 7.03 -24.44 -4.71
N GLU A 398 6.24 -23.52 -4.15
CA GLU A 398 5.49 -23.78 -2.92
C GLU A 398 4.36 -24.79 -3.11
N ILE A 399 3.63 -24.75 -4.23
CA ILE A 399 2.63 -25.78 -4.55
C ILE A 399 3.29 -27.16 -4.63
N ILE A 400 4.43 -27.27 -5.32
CA ILE A 400 5.18 -28.55 -5.43
C ILE A 400 5.60 -29.05 -4.05
N ARG A 401 6.16 -28.17 -3.20
CA ARG A 401 6.59 -28.51 -1.84
C ARG A 401 5.41 -28.95 -0.96
N LEU A 402 4.31 -28.21 -0.99
CA LEU A 402 3.10 -28.57 -0.24
C LEU A 402 2.53 -29.93 -0.71
N LYS A 403 2.54 -30.19 -2.02
CA LYS A 403 2.12 -31.51 -2.56
C LYS A 403 2.99 -32.66 -2.07
N GLN A 404 4.30 -32.46 -1.94
CA GLN A 404 5.21 -33.46 -1.38
C GLN A 404 4.86 -33.82 0.07
N GLU A 405 4.28 -32.88 0.82
CA GLU A 405 3.77 -33.08 2.18
C GLU A 405 2.35 -33.69 2.23
N GLY A 406 1.80 -34.08 1.08
CA GLY A 406 0.53 -34.82 1.00
C GLY A 406 -0.71 -34.01 1.35
N ILE A 407 -0.71 -32.70 1.04
CA ILE A 407 -1.89 -31.86 1.30
C ILE A 407 -3.13 -32.35 0.52
N GLN A 408 -4.30 -32.20 1.13
CA GLN A 408 -5.60 -32.63 0.58
C GLN A 408 -6.48 -31.46 0.13
N GLY A 409 -6.06 -30.22 0.39
CA GLY A 409 -6.75 -28.99 0.05
C GLY A 409 -5.77 -27.83 0.17
N LEU A 410 -6.01 -26.76 -0.58
CA LEU A 410 -5.13 -25.58 -0.62
C LEU A 410 -5.94 -24.30 -0.38
N VAL A 411 -5.44 -23.47 0.52
CA VAL A 411 -5.93 -22.10 0.74
C VAL A 411 -4.92 -21.13 0.13
N ILE A 412 -5.39 -20.23 -0.74
CA ILE A 412 -4.62 -19.08 -1.22
C ILE A 412 -5.17 -17.83 -0.54
N ASP A 413 -4.36 -17.22 0.32
CA ASP A 413 -4.72 -16.00 1.05
C ASP A 413 -4.22 -14.76 0.30
N LEU A 414 -5.17 -14.01 -0.28
CA LEU A 414 -4.97 -12.74 -0.99
C LEU A 414 -5.51 -11.54 -0.21
N ARG A 415 -5.88 -11.71 1.07
CA ARG A 415 -6.35 -10.58 1.90
C ARG A 415 -5.24 -9.54 2.01
N ASN A 416 -5.61 -8.27 1.81
CA ASN A 416 -4.71 -7.11 1.79
C ASN A 416 -3.67 -7.13 0.64
N ASN A 417 -3.87 -7.94 -0.39
CA ASN A 417 -3.02 -7.95 -1.58
C ASN A 417 -3.57 -6.99 -2.64
N GLY A 418 -2.96 -5.80 -2.73
CA GLY A 418 -3.32 -4.76 -3.71
C GLY A 418 -2.98 -5.05 -5.18
N GLY A 419 -2.52 -6.27 -5.49
CA GLY A 419 -2.26 -6.72 -6.86
C GLY A 419 -0.77 -6.70 -7.24
N GLY A 420 -0.48 -6.34 -8.49
CA GLY A 420 0.88 -6.33 -9.04
C GLY A 420 0.89 -6.67 -10.52
N SER A 421 1.82 -7.52 -10.95
CA SER A 421 2.03 -7.84 -12.35
C SER A 421 0.88 -8.64 -12.99
N LEU A 422 0.30 -8.10 -14.06
CA LEU A 422 -0.72 -8.77 -14.88
C LEU A 422 -0.19 -10.09 -15.48
N GLN A 423 1.04 -10.10 -15.98
CA GLN A 423 1.64 -11.32 -16.52
C GLN A 423 1.74 -12.41 -15.44
N THR A 424 2.13 -12.00 -14.23
CA THR A 424 2.35 -12.92 -13.12
C THR A 424 1.06 -13.58 -12.64
N VAL A 425 -0.08 -12.88 -12.65
CA VAL A 425 -1.37 -13.53 -12.36
C VAL A 425 -1.83 -14.46 -13.48
N VAL A 426 -1.58 -14.13 -14.74
CA VAL A 426 -1.93 -15.02 -15.86
C VAL A 426 -1.12 -16.32 -15.78
N ASP A 427 0.18 -16.23 -15.52
CA ASP A 427 1.05 -17.40 -15.32
C ASP A 427 0.58 -18.22 -14.11
N MET A 428 0.20 -17.56 -13.02
CA MET A 428 -0.24 -18.20 -11.78
C MET A 428 -1.59 -18.90 -11.91
N ALA A 429 -2.52 -18.36 -12.70
CA ALA A 429 -3.83 -18.97 -12.89
C ALA A 429 -3.72 -20.37 -13.55
N GLY A 430 -2.76 -20.56 -14.46
CA GLY A 430 -2.47 -21.85 -15.11
C GLY A 430 -2.10 -22.98 -14.13
N PHE A 431 -1.70 -22.66 -12.90
CA PHE A 431 -1.44 -23.69 -11.89
C PHE A 431 -2.71 -24.37 -11.38
N PHE A 432 -3.88 -23.76 -11.61
CA PHE A 432 -5.16 -24.22 -11.08
C PHE A 432 -6.18 -24.61 -12.15
N ILE A 433 -6.03 -24.09 -13.37
CA ILE A 433 -6.84 -24.46 -14.54
C ILE A 433 -5.97 -25.21 -15.56
N ASN A 434 -6.59 -25.93 -16.50
CA ASN A 434 -5.82 -26.70 -17.51
C ASN A 434 -5.38 -25.81 -18.66
N GLU A 435 -6.32 -25.33 -19.48
CA GLU A 435 -6.08 -24.34 -20.53
C GLU A 435 -7.32 -23.47 -20.65
N GLY A 436 -7.15 -22.18 -20.93
CA GLY A 436 -8.30 -21.31 -21.12
C GLY A 436 -8.05 -19.83 -20.86
N PRO A 437 -9.04 -18.97 -21.14
CA PRO A 437 -8.98 -17.57 -20.76
C PRO A 437 -8.85 -17.40 -19.24
N VAL A 438 -8.03 -16.42 -18.84
CA VAL A 438 -7.89 -15.98 -17.45
C VAL A 438 -8.50 -14.59 -17.28
N VAL A 439 -8.26 -13.69 -18.25
CA VAL A 439 -8.72 -12.30 -18.20
C VAL A 439 -8.83 -11.75 -19.62
N GLN A 440 -9.71 -10.77 -19.82
CA GLN A 440 -9.79 -10.00 -21.05
C GLN A 440 -9.32 -8.57 -20.80
N VAL A 441 -8.53 -7.99 -21.70
CA VAL A 441 -8.07 -6.59 -21.61
C VAL A 441 -8.53 -5.82 -22.83
N LYS A 442 -8.85 -4.54 -22.67
CA LYS A 442 -9.31 -3.65 -23.73
C LYS A 442 -8.55 -2.33 -23.63
N THR A 443 -8.04 -1.84 -24.76
CA THR A 443 -7.46 -0.49 -24.88
C THR A 443 -8.52 0.50 -25.38
N SER A 444 -8.24 1.80 -25.35
CA SER A 444 -9.11 2.83 -25.94
C SER A 444 -9.37 2.59 -27.43
N ASP A 445 -8.29 2.33 -28.19
CA ASP A 445 -8.31 2.35 -29.66
C ASP A 445 -8.50 0.97 -30.32
N SER A 446 -8.64 -0.11 -29.55
CA SER A 446 -8.67 -1.47 -30.08
C SER A 446 -9.70 -2.38 -29.41
N GLY A 447 -10.00 -3.50 -30.09
CA GLY A 447 -10.90 -4.53 -29.54
C GLY A 447 -10.31 -5.24 -28.33
N SER A 448 -11.15 -5.97 -27.60
CA SER A 448 -10.70 -6.76 -26.45
C SER A 448 -9.77 -7.90 -26.85
N LYS A 449 -8.69 -8.09 -26.09
CA LYS A 449 -7.75 -9.20 -26.19
C LYS A 449 -7.94 -10.15 -25.01
N VAL A 450 -7.99 -11.44 -25.29
CA VAL A 450 -8.09 -12.47 -24.27
C VAL A 450 -6.69 -12.95 -23.90
N LEU A 451 -6.32 -12.81 -22.62
CA LEU A 451 -5.11 -13.42 -22.06
C LEU A 451 -5.48 -14.79 -21.51
N LYS A 452 -4.72 -15.80 -21.92
CA LYS A 452 -5.00 -17.22 -21.66
C LYS A 452 -3.79 -17.90 -21.10
N ASP A 453 -4.02 -18.89 -20.24
CA ASP A 453 -3.04 -19.94 -20.01
C ASP A 453 -2.92 -20.84 -21.26
N ARG A 454 -1.72 -21.29 -21.57
CA ARG A 454 -1.36 -21.98 -22.81
C ARG A 454 -0.52 -23.24 -22.61
N ASP A 455 -0.04 -23.52 -21.40
CA ASP A 455 0.94 -24.60 -21.20
C ASP A 455 0.33 -25.92 -20.70
N GLY A 456 -0.94 -25.91 -20.24
CA GLY A 456 -1.63 -27.12 -19.81
C GLY A 456 -1.16 -27.65 -18.46
N LYS A 457 -0.33 -26.91 -17.71
CA LYS A 457 0.36 -27.43 -16.52
C LYS A 457 -0.39 -27.09 -15.24
N THR A 458 -1.53 -27.74 -15.05
CA THR A 458 -2.21 -27.71 -13.75
C THR A 458 -1.32 -28.34 -12.67
N LEU A 459 -0.82 -27.51 -11.74
CA LEU A 459 -0.01 -27.96 -10.61
C LEU A 459 -0.88 -28.44 -9.45
N TRP A 460 -2.08 -27.88 -9.27
CA TRP A 460 -3.00 -28.26 -8.22
C TRP A 460 -4.40 -28.54 -8.79
N ASP A 461 -4.87 -29.77 -8.63
CA ASP A 461 -6.18 -30.27 -9.07
C ASP A 461 -7.13 -30.61 -7.89
N GLY A 462 -6.67 -30.40 -6.65
CA GLY A 462 -7.46 -30.66 -5.45
C GLY A 462 -8.40 -29.51 -5.02
N PRO A 463 -9.13 -29.66 -3.90
CA PRO A 463 -9.93 -28.63 -3.26
C PRO A 463 -9.15 -27.30 -3.11
N LEU A 464 -9.79 -26.18 -3.48
CA LEU A 464 -9.16 -24.86 -3.49
C LEU A 464 -10.11 -23.82 -2.89
N VAL A 465 -9.58 -23.00 -1.98
CA VAL A 465 -10.25 -21.81 -1.45
C VAL A 465 -9.35 -20.61 -1.70
N VAL A 466 -9.93 -19.51 -2.21
CA VAL A 466 -9.25 -18.23 -2.35
C VAL A 466 -9.84 -17.26 -1.34
N MET A 467 -8.99 -16.71 -0.46
CA MET A 467 -9.42 -15.75 0.56
C MET A 467 -9.15 -14.32 0.11
N VAL A 468 -10.14 -13.44 0.22
CA VAL A 468 -10.06 -12.04 -0.21
C VAL A 468 -10.65 -11.09 0.84
N ASN A 469 -10.35 -9.80 0.74
CA ASN A 469 -11.05 -8.73 1.47
C ASN A 469 -11.19 -7.46 0.62
N GLU A 470 -11.75 -6.38 1.18
CA GLU A 470 -11.90 -5.06 0.55
C GLU A 470 -10.57 -4.48 0.04
N LEU A 471 -9.43 -4.95 0.56
CA LEU A 471 -8.09 -4.51 0.17
C LEU A 471 -7.41 -5.45 -0.84
N SER A 472 -8.09 -6.53 -1.25
CA SER A 472 -7.67 -7.34 -2.40
C SER A 472 -8.00 -6.59 -3.69
N ALA A 473 -7.00 -6.27 -4.52
CA ALA A 473 -7.20 -5.45 -5.71
C ALA A 473 -6.47 -5.99 -6.95
N SER A 474 -6.91 -5.56 -8.14
CA SER A 474 -6.23 -5.77 -9.43
C SER A 474 -5.91 -7.25 -9.70
N ALA A 475 -4.64 -7.65 -9.74
CA ALA A 475 -4.23 -9.04 -9.98
C ALA A 475 -4.87 -10.04 -8.99
N SER A 476 -5.13 -9.65 -7.74
CA SER A 476 -5.87 -10.50 -6.79
C SER A 476 -7.31 -10.76 -7.26
N GLU A 477 -7.96 -9.73 -7.79
CA GLU A 477 -9.33 -9.80 -8.31
C GLU A 477 -9.37 -10.61 -9.61
N ILE A 478 -8.36 -10.49 -10.46
CA ILE A 478 -8.23 -11.33 -11.66
C ILE A 478 -8.14 -12.81 -11.28
N LEU A 479 -7.29 -13.17 -10.31
CA LEU A 479 -7.14 -14.55 -9.88
C LEU A 479 -8.44 -15.07 -9.25
N ALA A 480 -9.02 -14.32 -8.31
CA ALA A 480 -10.27 -14.71 -7.64
C ALA A 480 -11.44 -14.83 -8.63
N ALA A 481 -11.61 -13.86 -9.53
CA ALA A 481 -12.65 -13.88 -10.55
C ALA A 481 -12.49 -15.06 -11.52
N ALA A 482 -11.27 -15.34 -11.98
CA ALA A 482 -11.01 -16.48 -12.85
C ALA A 482 -11.36 -17.79 -12.12
N MET A 483 -10.87 -17.98 -10.89
CA MET A 483 -11.17 -19.19 -10.12
C MET A 483 -12.66 -19.35 -9.83
N GLN A 484 -13.38 -18.26 -9.59
CA GLN A 484 -14.83 -18.25 -9.39
C GLN A 484 -15.60 -18.54 -10.70
N ASP A 485 -15.23 -17.90 -11.81
CA ASP A 485 -15.90 -18.07 -13.11
C ASP A 485 -15.80 -19.52 -13.62
N TYR A 486 -14.67 -20.18 -13.34
CA TYR A 486 -14.49 -21.61 -13.62
C TYR A 486 -15.16 -22.54 -12.60
N GLU A 487 -15.70 -22.04 -11.48
CA GLU A 487 -16.09 -22.86 -10.31
C GLU A 487 -14.91 -23.72 -9.79
N ARG A 488 -13.68 -23.24 -9.99
CA ARG A 488 -12.43 -23.93 -9.62
C ARG A 488 -12.10 -23.76 -8.15
N ALA A 489 -12.47 -22.65 -7.54
CA ALA A 489 -12.29 -22.39 -6.12
C ALA A 489 -13.54 -21.76 -5.52
N VAL A 490 -13.74 -21.94 -4.21
CA VAL A 490 -14.67 -21.11 -3.45
C VAL A 490 -13.93 -19.83 -3.03
N VAL A 491 -14.49 -18.67 -3.33
CA VAL A 491 -14.00 -17.37 -2.87
C VAL A 491 -14.64 -17.05 -1.52
N LEU A 492 -13.83 -16.93 -0.48
CA LEU A 492 -14.24 -16.62 0.89
C LEU A 492 -13.67 -15.26 1.31
N GLY A 493 -14.48 -14.38 1.88
CA GLY A 493 -13.94 -13.09 2.29
C GLY A 493 -14.99 -12.08 2.65
N SER A 494 -14.61 -10.81 2.54
CA SER A 494 -15.52 -9.68 2.61
C SER A 494 -16.66 -9.77 1.60
N LYS A 495 -17.62 -8.84 1.67
CA LYS A 495 -18.73 -8.78 0.72
C LYS A 495 -18.24 -8.70 -0.73
N GLN A 496 -17.21 -7.90 -0.98
CA GLN A 496 -16.55 -7.75 -2.27
C GLN A 496 -15.09 -7.32 -2.09
N THR A 497 -14.29 -7.51 -3.13
CA THR A 497 -12.93 -6.95 -3.23
C THR A 497 -12.93 -5.46 -3.56
N PHE A 498 -11.74 -4.86 -3.68
CA PHE A 498 -11.54 -3.42 -3.85
C PHE A 498 -12.30 -2.79 -5.02
N GLY A 499 -12.43 -3.50 -6.14
CA GLY A 499 -13.13 -3.01 -7.32
C GLY A 499 -12.23 -2.37 -8.37
N LYS A 500 -10.93 -2.72 -8.42
CA LYS A 500 -10.05 -2.19 -9.46
C LYS A 500 -10.25 -2.98 -10.75
N GLY A 501 -10.45 -2.30 -11.86
CA GLY A 501 -10.66 -2.88 -13.20
C GLY A 501 -9.76 -2.30 -14.28
N THR A 502 -8.65 -1.66 -13.88
CA THR A 502 -7.72 -0.94 -14.77
C THR A 502 -6.32 -1.52 -14.73
N VAL A 503 -5.59 -1.37 -15.85
CA VAL A 503 -4.19 -1.74 -16.01
C VAL A 503 -3.39 -0.47 -16.31
N GLN A 504 -2.32 -0.28 -15.55
CA GLN A 504 -1.41 0.84 -15.74
C GLN A 504 -0.11 0.41 -16.41
N ASN A 505 0.40 1.26 -17.28
CA ASN A 505 1.76 1.17 -17.81
C ASN A 505 2.65 2.23 -17.17
N ILE A 506 3.95 1.92 -17.07
CA ILE A 506 4.95 2.84 -16.55
C ILE A 506 5.91 3.20 -17.68
N ILE A 507 6.08 4.51 -17.88
CA ILE A 507 7.05 5.05 -18.83
C ILE A 507 8.11 5.86 -18.09
N GLU A 508 9.37 5.64 -18.44
CA GLU A 508 10.48 6.46 -17.93
C GLU A 508 10.58 7.72 -18.78
N LEU A 509 10.38 8.89 -18.17
CA LEU A 509 10.28 10.15 -18.89
C LEU A 509 11.61 10.53 -19.56
N ASN A 510 12.74 10.12 -18.98
CA ASN A 510 14.08 10.35 -19.54
C ASN A 510 14.27 9.74 -20.95
N ARG A 511 13.47 8.74 -21.34
CA ARG A 511 13.60 8.09 -22.66
C ARG A 511 13.07 8.94 -23.81
N PHE A 512 12.31 9.98 -23.52
CA PHE A 512 11.65 10.84 -24.50
C PHE A 512 12.35 12.18 -24.69
N VAL A 513 13.50 12.39 -24.02
CA VAL A 513 14.29 13.62 -24.10
C VAL A 513 15.70 13.29 -24.58
N SER A 514 16.18 14.00 -25.59
CA SER A 514 17.44 13.67 -26.27
C SER A 514 18.69 14.06 -25.46
N LYS A 515 18.53 14.95 -24.48
CA LYS A 515 19.58 15.45 -23.58
C LYS A 515 19.12 15.40 -22.13
N SER A 516 19.92 14.77 -21.28
CA SER A 516 19.75 14.75 -19.82
C SER A 516 20.20 16.08 -19.18
N THR A 517 19.69 17.22 -19.66
CA THR A 517 20.08 18.55 -19.14
C THR A 517 19.63 18.74 -17.69
N TYR A 518 18.53 18.10 -17.28
CA TYR A 518 17.88 18.30 -15.98
C TYR A 518 18.01 17.11 -15.01
N GLY A 519 18.92 16.17 -15.32
CA GLY A 519 19.06 14.91 -14.59
C GLY A 519 17.82 14.02 -14.75
N ASP A 520 17.58 13.19 -13.74
CA ASP A 520 16.46 12.24 -13.75
C ASP A 520 15.10 12.95 -13.62
N LEU A 521 14.24 12.75 -14.63
CA LEU A 521 12.87 13.22 -14.72
C LEU A 521 11.85 12.28 -14.07
N GLY A 522 12.26 11.10 -13.61
CA GLY A 522 11.36 10.11 -13.03
C GLY A 522 10.53 9.34 -14.07
N ALA A 523 9.32 8.96 -13.69
CA ALA A 523 8.44 8.11 -14.49
C ALA A 523 6.97 8.51 -14.37
N LEU A 524 6.18 8.24 -15.40
CA LEU A 524 4.73 8.37 -15.37
C LEU A 524 4.10 6.98 -15.39
N LYS A 525 3.26 6.68 -14.41
CA LYS A 525 2.38 5.51 -14.38
C LYS A 525 0.98 5.98 -14.73
N PHE A 526 0.34 5.42 -15.74
CA PHE A 526 -1.00 5.85 -16.17
C PHE A 526 -1.79 4.70 -16.78
N THR A 527 -3.12 4.79 -16.73
CA THR A 527 -4.00 3.73 -17.20
C THR A 527 -4.04 3.67 -18.71
N THR A 528 -3.79 2.49 -19.26
CA THR A 528 -3.77 2.23 -20.70
C THR A 528 -4.80 1.21 -21.13
N GLU A 529 -5.26 0.36 -20.21
CA GLU A 529 -6.24 -0.68 -20.49
C GLU A 529 -7.25 -0.83 -19.34
N LYS A 530 -8.45 -1.31 -19.66
CA LYS A 530 -9.38 -1.91 -18.69
C LYS A 530 -9.34 -3.42 -18.81
N PHE A 531 -9.47 -4.12 -17.68
CA PHE A 531 -9.60 -5.56 -17.66
C PHE A 531 -11.00 -6.02 -17.25
N TYR A 532 -11.36 -7.21 -17.71
CA TYR A 532 -12.68 -7.82 -17.59
C TYR A 532 -12.52 -9.30 -17.27
N ARG A 533 -13.51 -9.81 -16.54
CA ARG A 533 -13.71 -11.24 -16.27
C ARG A 533 -13.84 -12.01 -17.58
N ILE A 534 -13.64 -13.32 -17.52
CA ILE A 534 -13.85 -14.20 -18.69
C ILE A 534 -15.32 -14.26 -19.10
N THR A 535 -16.22 -13.97 -18.17
CA THR A 535 -17.67 -13.77 -18.41
C THR A 535 -18.00 -12.45 -19.12
N GLY A 536 -17.04 -11.53 -19.24
CA GLY A 536 -17.20 -10.21 -19.87
C GLY A 536 -17.56 -9.06 -18.92
N LYS A 537 -17.94 -9.36 -17.67
CA LYS A 537 -18.20 -8.34 -16.64
C LYS A 537 -16.89 -7.66 -16.20
N SER A 538 -16.92 -6.37 -15.89
CA SER A 538 -15.78 -5.69 -15.25
C SER A 538 -15.78 -5.89 -13.73
N THR A 539 -14.60 -5.82 -13.12
CA THR A 539 -14.43 -5.65 -11.67
C THR A 539 -14.41 -4.18 -11.27
N GLN A 540 -14.34 -3.23 -12.21
CA GLN A 540 -14.26 -1.78 -11.91
C GLN A 540 -15.45 -1.34 -11.02
N LEU A 541 -15.21 -0.66 -9.89
CA LEU A 541 -16.19 -0.26 -8.86
C LEU A 541 -16.86 -1.39 -8.06
N GLU A 542 -17.10 -2.56 -8.65
CA GLU A 542 -17.86 -3.65 -8.03
C GLU A 542 -17.00 -4.74 -7.38
N GLY A 543 -15.79 -4.95 -7.90
CA GLY A 543 -14.88 -6.02 -7.48
C GLY A 543 -15.38 -7.42 -7.82
N VAL A 544 -14.95 -8.38 -7.02
CA VAL A 544 -15.34 -9.78 -7.01
C VAL A 544 -16.13 -10.02 -5.74
N TYR A 545 -17.41 -10.31 -5.89
CA TYR A 545 -18.24 -10.74 -4.77
C TYR A 545 -17.79 -12.13 -4.28
N SER A 546 -17.60 -12.28 -2.97
CA SER A 546 -17.26 -13.58 -2.38
C SER A 546 -18.43 -14.55 -2.50
N ASP A 547 -18.14 -15.83 -2.75
CA ASP A 547 -19.14 -16.90 -2.70
C ASP A 547 -19.66 -17.07 -1.27
N VAL A 548 -18.74 -17.02 -0.30
CA VAL A 548 -19.05 -17.00 1.14
C VAL A 548 -18.62 -15.66 1.70
N VAL A 549 -19.62 -14.85 2.10
CA VAL A 549 -19.38 -13.55 2.75
C VAL A 549 -19.18 -13.75 4.24
N ALA A 550 -18.02 -13.34 4.73
CA ALA A 550 -17.65 -13.28 6.13
C ALA A 550 -17.49 -11.81 6.54
N PRO A 551 -18.21 -11.33 7.58
CA PRO A 551 -18.07 -9.97 8.05
C PRO A 551 -16.63 -9.68 8.46
N ASP A 552 -16.12 -8.54 8.05
CA ASP A 552 -14.82 -7.99 8.45
C ASP A 552 -14.99 -6.58 9.06
N GLN A 553 -13.90 -6.05 9.62
CA GLN A 553 -13.90 -4.76 10.31
C GLN A 553 -14.09 -3.54 9.38
N TYR A 554 -13.89 -3.71 8.08
CA TYR A 554 -13.97 -2.68 7.05
C TYR A 554 -15.28 -2.72 6.25
N ALA A 555 -16.16 -3.70 6.50
CA ALA A 555 -17.41 -3.91 5.76
C ALA A 555 -18.35 -2.68 5.64
N TYR A 556 -18.20 -1.68 6.53
CA TYR A 556 -18.99 -0.43 6.53
C TYR A 556 -18.12 0.83 6.42
N VAL A 557 -16.83 0.70 6.14
CA VAL A 557 -15.93 1.83 5.90
C VAL A 557 -15.91 2.10 4.39
N ASP A 558 -15.89 3.38 4.01
CA ASP A 558 -15.81 3.80 2.60
C ASP A 558 -14.40 3.49 2.08
N ILE A 559 -14.20 2.24 1.64
CA ILE A 559 -12.95 1.69 1.12
C ILE A 559 -13.29 0.91 -0.15
N GLY A 560 -12.71 1.35 -1.26
CA GLY A 560 -12.82 0.69 -2.55
C GLY A 560 -12.66 1.68 -3.70
N GLU A 561 -12.56 1.15 -4.92
CA GLU A 561 -12.41 1.95 -6.13
C GLU A 561 -13.53 2.97 -6.32
N LYS A 562 -14.75 2.62 -5.90
CA LYS A 562 -15.93 3.50 -6.00
C LYS A 562 -15.86 4.74 -5.10
N ASP A 563 -15.04 4.68 -4.05
CA ASP A 563 -14.88 5.72 -3.05
C ASP A 563 -13.65 6.60 -3.35
N GLU A 564 -12.87 6.27 -4.39
CA GLU A 564 -11.75 7.06 -4.89
C GLU A 564 -12.22 8.29 -5.67
N VAL A 565 -11.30 9.24 -5.89
CA VAL A 565 -11.56 10.43 -6.72
C VAL A 565 -11.42 10.06 -8.20
N ASN A 566 -12.43 10.40 -9.00
CA ASN A 566 -12.48 10.20 -10.46
C ASN A 566 -12.28 8.75 -10.96
N PRO A 567 -12.90 7.72 -10.35
CA PRO A 567 -12.72 6.35 -10.83
C PRO A 567 -13.37 6.16 -12.20
N LEU A 568 -12.80 5.28 -13.02
CA LEU A 568 -13.42 4.93 -14.30
C LEU A 568 -14.77 4.22 -14.08
N VAL A 569 -15.70 4.43 -15.00
CA VAL A 569 -17.05 3.83 -14.92
C VAL A 569 -17.02 2.31 -15.11
N TRP A 570 -17.98 1.61 -14.50
CA TRP A 570 -18.24 0.19 -14.77
C TRP A 570 -18.85 0.00 -16.17
N ASP A 571 -18.45 -1.05 -16.86
CA ASP A 571 -19.03 -1.51 -18.13
C ASP A 571 -18.82 -3.03 -18.31
N GLN A 572 -19.26 -3.56 -19.46
CA GLN A 572 -19.12 -4.97 -19.80
C GLN A 572 -18.80 -5.17 -21.28
N ILE A 573 -18.15 -6.29 -21.58
CA ILE A 573 -17.86 -6.76 -22.95
C ILE A 573 -18.44 -8.15 -23.16
N SER A 574 -18.26 -8.71 -24.37
CA SER A 574 -18.64 -10.09 -24.64
C SER A 574 -17.85 -11.09 -23.79
N SER A 575 -18.51 -12.16 -23.36
CA SER A 575 -17.85 -13.30 -22.72
C SER A 575 -16.80 -13.93 -23.64
N ALA A 576 -15.66 -14.32 -23.08
CA ALA A 576 -14.74 -15.23 -23.72
C ALA A 576 -15.37 -16.63 -23.81
N SER A 577 -14.85 -17.46 -24.72
CA SER A 577 -15.22 -18.88 -24.79
C SER A 577 -14.44 -19.67 -23.74
N PHE A 578 -15.14 -20.26 -22.78
CA PHE A 578 -14.61 -21.15 -21.75
C PHE A 578 -15.66 -22.17 -21.31
N ASN A 579 -15.21 -23.26 -20.69
CA ASN A 579 -16.08 -24.22 -20.03
C ASN A 579 -15.84 -24.14 -18.52
N LYS A 580 -16.91 -24.18 -17.74
CA LYS A 580 -16.80 -24.36 -16.29
C LYS A 580 -16.12 -25.68 -15.97
N TRP A 581 -15.41 -25.72 -14.85
CA TRP A 581 -14.80 -26.93 -14.35
C TRP A 581 -15.86 -27.81 -13.67
N ASP A 582 -15.91 -29.09 -14.02
CA ASP A 582 -16.90 -30.07 -13.52
C ASP A 582 -16.33 -30.93 -12.38
N GLY A 583 -15.33 -30.39 -11.67
CA GLY A 583 -14.55 -31.11 -10.68
C GLY A 583 -15.19 -31.27 -9.31
N TYR A 584 -16.26 -30.54 -8.99
CA TYR A 584 -16.98 -30.65 -7.72
C TYR A 584 -18.40 -31.17 -7.92
N GLN A 585 -18.83 -32.11 -7.07
CA GLN A 585 -20.22 -32.61 -7.09
C GLN A 585 -21.19 -31.78 -6.24
N ASN A 586 -20.66 -31.04 -5.25
CA ASN A 586 -21.43 -30.38 -4.20
C ASN A 586 -21.06 -28.90 -3.99
N TYR A 587 -20.47 -28.25 -5.00
CA TYR A 587 -19.94 -26.88 -4.89
C TYR A 587 -20.93 -25.88 -4.28
N GLN A 588 -22.14 -25.80 -4.86
CA GLN A 588 -23.18 -24.88 -4.39
C GLN A 588 -23.66 -25.19 -2.96
N GLN A 589 -23.80 -26.47 -2.62
CA GLN A 589 -24.19 -26.90 -1.27
C GLN A 589 -23.15 -26.46 -0.22
N VAL A 590 -21.85 -26.60 -0.54
CA VAL A 590 -20.78 -26.20 0.37
C VAL A 590 -20.80 -24.69 0.64
N ILE A 591 -21.08 -23.87 -0.38
CA ILE A 591 -21.23 -22.43 -0.25
C ILE A 591 -22.40 -22.09 0.68
N GLU A 592 -23.56 -22.70 0.46
CA GLU A 592 -24.76 -22.46 1.28
C GLU A 592 -24.57 -22.89 2.73
N ASP A 593 -23.96 -24.06 2.96
CA ASP A 593 -23.67 -24.56 4.30
C ASP A 593 -22.65 -23.68 5.03
N SER A 594 -21.66 -23.16 4.32
CA SER A 594 -20.65 -22.25 4.86
C SER A 594 -21.25 -20.89 5.22
N ALA A 595 -22.05 -20.30 4.33
CA ALA A 595 -22.78 -19.06 4.63
C ALA A 595 -23.69 -19.22 5.85
N ALA A 596 -24.38 -20.36 5.98
CA ALA A 596 -25.21 -20.65 7.15
C ALA A 596 -24.39 -20.82 8.45
N ARG A 597 -23.18 -21.39 8.38
CA ARG A 597 -22.27 -21.45 9.55
C ARG A 597 -21.81 -20.06 9.95
N VAL A 598 -21.34 -19.26 9.00
CA VAL A 598 -20.86 -17.89 9.26
C VAL A 598 -21.96 -17.02 9.88
N ALA A 599 -23.19 -17.09 9.36
CA ALA A 599 -24.31 -16.31 9.88
C ALA A 599 -24.72 -16.69 11.33
N ARG A 600 -24.50 -17.94 11.75
CA ARG A 600 -24.85 -18.44 13.09
C ARG A 600 -23.70 -18.34 14.10
N ASP A 601 -22.48 -18.09 13.64
CA ASP A 601 -21.30 -18.00 14.51
C ASP A 601 -21.30 -16.68 15.30
N THR A 602 -21.12 -16.79 16.61
CA THR A 602 -21.18 -15.66 17.53
C THR A 602 -20.00 -14.68 17.35
N PHE A 603 -18.83 -15.15 16.91
CA PHE A 603 -17.68 -14.28 16.67
C PHE A 603 -17.86 -13.47 15.39
N PHE A 604 -18.37 -14.07 14.31
CA PHE A 604 -18.70 -13.31 13.08
C PHE A 604 -19.78 -12.26 13.32
N GLN A 605 -20.83 -12.58 14.10
CA GLN A 605 -21.84 -11.60 14.52
C GLN A 605 -21.23 -10.44 15.34
N LEU A 606 -20.25 -10.74 16.19
CA LEU A 606 -19.57 -9.74 16.99
C LEU A 606 -18.61 -8.87 16.15
N ILE A 607 -17.96 -9.43 15.12
CA ILE A 607 -17.19 -8.66 14.14
C ILE A 607 -18.09 -7.69 13.38
N ASP A 608 -19.23 -8.14 12.87
CA ASP A 608 -20.19 -7.27 12.18
C ASP A 608 -20.67 -6.11 13.09
N LYS A 609 -20.96 -6.42 14.36
CA LYS A 609 -21.31 -5.41 15.37
C LYS A 609 -20.17 -4.41 15.60
N ASN A 610 -18.92 -4.89 15.67
CA ASN A 610 -17.75 -4.03 15.80
C ASN A 610 -17.58 -3.12 14.59
N ALA A 611 -17.71 -3.66 13.38
CA ALA A 611 -17.59 -2.89 12.13
C ALA A 611 -18.62 -1.76 12.05
N LYS A 612 -19.88 -2.01 12.45
CA LYS A 612 -20.93 -0.98 12.54
C LYS A 612 -20.60 0.11 13.56
N TRP A 613 -20.03 -0.27 14.70
CA TRP A 613 -19.61 0.69 15.72
C TRP A 613 -18.42 1.53 15.24
N VAL A 614 -17.42 0.92 14.60
CA VAL A 614 -16.29 1.63 13.98
C VAL A 614 -16.79 2.68 12.99
N ARG A 615 -17.75 2.34 12.12
CA ARG A 615 -18.37 3.32 11.22
C ARG A 615 -19.04 4.47 11.99
N ALA A 616 -19.84 4.16 13.00
CA ALA A 616 -20.49 5.18 13.82
C ALA A 616 -19.50 6.11 14.53
N GLN A 617 -18.29 5.62 14.87
CA GLN A 617 -17.22 6.45 15.44
C GLN A 617 -16.54 7.33 14.38
N GLN A 618 -16.35 6.84 13.15
CA GLN A 618 -15.80 7.64 12.05
C GLN A 618 -16.71 8.81 11.65
N ASP A 619 -18.04 8.63 11.74
CA ASP A 619 -19.01 9.67 11.44
C ASP A 619 -19.09 10.76 12.54
N LYS A 620 -18.36 10.62 13.66
CA LYS A 620 -18.29 11.64 14.72
C LYS A 620 -17.34 12.77 14.34
N ASN A 621 -17.92 13.94 14.07
CA ASN A 621 -17.16 15.14 13.72
C ASN A 621 -17.07 16.19 14.82
N ASP A 622 -17.90 16.11 15.86
CA ASP A 622 -17.95 17.11 16.93
C ASP A 622 -17.36 16.58 18.23
N PHE A 623 -16.34 17.25 18.74
CA PHE A 623 -15.62 16.87 19.96
C PHE A 623 -15.71 17.97 21.01
N SER A 624 -16.04 17.58 22.25
CA SER A 624 -15.96 18.46 23.40
C SER A 624 -14.51 18.72 23.80
N LEU A 625 -14.18 19.98 24.10
CA LEU A 625 -12.88 20.39 24.67
C LEU A 625 -12.97 20.66 26.18
N ASN A 626 -14.10 20.32 26.80
CA ASN A 626 -14.24 20.25 28.25
C ASN A 626 -13.84 18.85 28.71
N TYR A 627 -12.93 18.75 29.68
CA TYR A 627 -12.35 17.47 30.10
C TYR A 627 -13.40 16.49 30.62
N LYS A 628 -14.33 16.94 31.48
CA LYS A 628 -15.36 16.05 32.03
C LYS A 628 -16.31 15.50 30.97
N LEU A 629 -16.71 16.32 30.00
CA LEU A 629 -17.57 15.88 28.90
C LEU A 629 -16.82 14.94 27.96
N PHE A 630 -15.55 15.24 27.68
CA PHE A 630 -14.67 14.44 26.84
C PHE A 630 -14.36 13.07 27.46
N SER A 631 -13.95 13.03 28.74
CA SER A 631 -13.67 11.78 29.45
C SER A 631 -14.91 10.89 29.50
N ASN A 632 -16.07 11.45 29.86
CA ASN A 632 -17.33 10.69 29.88
C ASN A 632 -17.72 10.12 28.50
N GLU A 633 -17.29 10.74 27.41
CA GLU A 633 -17.52 10.21 26.06
C GLU A 633 -16.57 9.06 25.76
N ILE A 634 -15.28 9.22 26.06
CA ILE A 634 -14.29 8.14 25.93
C ILE A 634 -14.67 6.95 26.81
N ASP A 635 -14.97 7.15 28.09
CA ASP A 635 -15.33 6.07 29.02
C ASP A 635 -16.52 5.24 28.49
N LYS A 636 -17.49 5.90 27.83
CA LYS A 636 -18.62 5.23 27.19
C LYS A 636 -18.21 4.43 25.96
N ASP A 637 -17.36 5.01 25.11
CA ASP A 637 -16.85 4.34 23.92
C ASP A 637 -15.98 3.15 24.30
N GLU A 638 -15.13 3.26 25.33
CA GLU A 638 -14.33 2.17 25.90
C GLU A 638 -15.20 1.08 26.51
N THR A 639 -16.17 1.43 27.36
CA THR A 639 -17.12 0.45 27.95
C THR A 639 -17.88 -0.31 26.86
N PHE A 640 -18.19 0.34 25.73
CA PHE A 640 -18.81 -0.33 24.60
C PHE A 640 -17.80 -1.23 23.86
N ALA A 641 -16.58 -0.75 23.66
CA ALA A 641 -15.50 -1.49 23.00
C ALA A 641 -15.09 -2.76 23.76
N ASP A 642 -15.22 -2.78 25.10
CA ASP A 642 -14.93 -3.94 25.95
C ASP A 642 -15.69 -5.21 25.52
N GLN A 643 -16.88 -5.06 24.92
CA GLN A 643 -17.68 -6.17 24.40
C GLN A 643 -16.95 -6.93 23.27
N PHE A 644 -16.02 -6.27 22.59
CA PHE A 644 -15.25 -6.83 21.48
C PHE A 644 -13.93 -7.47 21.92
N GLU A 645 -13.49 -7.29 23.18
CA GLU A 645 -12.24 -7.89 23.67
C GLU A 645 -12.24 -9.43 23.57
N ILE A 646 -13.41 -10.06 23.64
CA ILE A 646 -13.53 -11.51 23.46
C ILE A 646 -13.05 -11.97 22.07
N LEU A 647 -13.12 -11.11 21.04
CA LEU A 647 -12.54 -11.40 19.71
C LEU A 647 -11.03 -11.66 19.80
N ASN A 648 -10.31 -10.94 20.66
CA ASN A 648 -8.86 -11.12 20.85
C ASN A 648 -8.48 -12.45 21.51
N LYS A 649 -9.46 -13.07 22.18
CA LYS A 649 -9.36 -14.37 22.86
C LYS A 649 -9.75 -15.55 21.95
N TYR A 650 -10.26 -15.29 20.74
CA TYR A 650 -10.55 -16.33 19.77
C TYR A 650 -9.28 -17.14 19.44
N SER A 651 -9.43 -18.46 19.39
CA SER A 651 -8.44 -19.36 18.81
C SER A 651 -9.15 -20.50 18.11
N ASN A 652 -8.74 -20.80 16.89
CA ASN A 652 -9.14 -22.01 16.19
C ASN A 652 -8.34 -23.21 16.72
N SER A 653 -8.78 -24.42 16.37
CA SER A 653 -8.14 -25.69 16.75
C SER A 653 -7.16 -26.21 15.69
N LEU A 654 -6.73 -25.36 14.76
CA LEU A 654 -5.82 -25.75 13.68
C LEU A 654 -4.38 -25.81 14.22
N THR A 655 -3.55 -26.66 13.61
CA THR A 655 -2.11 -26.69 13.88
C THR A 655 -1.34 -26.27 12.65
N PHE A 656 -0.51 -25.23 12.76
CA PHE A 656 0.30 -24.70 11.67
C PHE A 656 1.75 -25.16 11.78
N LYS A 657 2.31 -25.69 10.70
CA LYS A 657 3.71 -26.13 10.61
C LYS A 657 4.42 -25.45 9.43
N SER A 658 5.69 -25.14 9.63
CA SER A 658 6.59 -24.72 8.53
C SER A 658 6.98 -25.94 7.71
N LEU A 659 7.24 -25.75 6.42
CA LEU A 659 7.70 -26.83 5.55
C LEU A 659 9.16 -27.20 5.86
N PRO A 660 9.62 -28.43 5.53
CA PRO A 660 10.96 -28.89 5.88
C PRO A 660 12.10 -27.97 5.43
N TYR A 661 12.02 -27.44 4.21
CA TYR A 661 13.06 -26.53 3.69
C TYR A 661 13.16 -25.23 4.50
N GLU A 662 12.05 -24.74 5.06
CA GLU A 662 11.99 -23.51 5.84
C GLU A 662 12.52 -23.75 7.25
N LEU A 663 12.29 -24.94 7.83
CA LEU A 663 12.87 -25.31 9.12
C LEU A 663 14.39 -25.22 9.10
N SER A 664 15.05 -25.73 8.05
CA SER A 664 16.50 -25.61 7.90
C SER A 664 17.00 -24.16 7.79
N LYS A 665 16.19 -23.26 7.23
CA LYS A 665 16.52 -21.82 7.21
C LYS A 665 16.32 -21.18 8.59
N MET A 666 15.25 -21.54 9.30
CA MET A 666 14.94 -21.02 10.63
C MET A 666 15.97 -21.44 11.68
N GLU A 667 16.69 -22.55 11.49
CA GLU A 667 17.80 -22.97 12.36
C GLU A 667 18.98 -22.00 12.32
N THR A 668 19.24 -21.36 11.17
CA THR A 668 20.37 -20.44 10.99
C THR A 668 19.97 -18.97 11.07
N ASP A 669 18.70 -18.64 10.78
CA ASP A 669 18.15 -17.30 10.86
C ASP A 669 17.10 -17.19 11.98
N THR A 670 17.53 -16.70 13.14
CA THR A 670 16.68 -16.51 14.32
C THR A 670 15.61 -15.44 14.12
N ILE A 671 15.87 -14.43 13.28
CA ILE A 671 14.90 -13.36 12.97
C ILE A 671 13.77 -13.93 12.12
N LEU A 672 14.10 -14.71 11.09
CA LEU A 672 13.12 -15.43 10.28
C LEU A 672 12.30 -16.38 11.16
N ALA A 673 12.96 -17.13 12.05
CA ALA A 673 12.27 -18.05 12.95
C ALA A 673 11.24 -17.35 13.84
N GLU A 674 11.61 -16.21 14.45
CA GLU A 674 10.69 -15.41 15.26
C GLU A 674 9.50 -14.90 14.44
N LYS A 675 9.76 -14.35 13.25
CA LYS A 675 8.71 -13.84 12.35
C LYS A 675 7.74 -14.94 11.91
N ARG A 676 8.23 -16.12 11.53
CA ARG A 676 7.39 -17.28 11.16
C ARG A 676 6.59 -17.82 12.33
N ASN A 677 7.19 -17.88 13.52
CA ASN A 677 6.47 -18.30 14.72
C ASN A 677 5.37 -17.30 15.11
N ARG A 678 5.63 -16.00 15.01
CA ARG A 678 4.64 -14.94 15.23
C ARG A 678 3.48 -15.04 14.22
N TRP A 679 3.80 -15.23 12.94
CA TRP A 679 2.79 -15.42 11.89
C TRP A 679 1.93 -16.66 12.17
N LYS A 680 2.50 -17.83 12.46
CA LYS A 680 1.72 -19.03 12.82
C LYS A 680 0.83 -18.80 14.04
N LYS A 681 1.31 -18.03 15.03
CA LYS A 681 0.51 -17.65 16.22
C LYS A 681 -0.67 -16.74 15.87
N SER A 682 -0.53 -15.86 14.87
CA SER A 682 -1.66 -15.06 14.37
C SER A 682 -2.65 -15.90 13.57
N LEU A 683 -2.20 -16.92 12.83
CA LEU A 683 -3.10 -17.84 12.10
C LEU A 683 -4.02 -18.63 13.03
N ASN A 684 -3.59 -18.95 14.26
CA ASN A 684 -4.46 -19.56 15.28
C ASN A 684 -5.62 -18.63 15.69
N LYS A 685 -5.43 -17.31 15.60
CA LYS A 685 -6.47 -16.31 15.90
C LYS A 685 -7.35 -15.98 14.70
N ASP A 686 -7.11 -16.61 13.56
CA ASP A 686 -7.80 -16.34 12.32
C ASP A 686 -9.00 -17.27 12.14
N MET A 687 -10.20 -16.73 12.31
CA MET A 687 -11.44 -17.49 12.12
C MET A 687 -11.78 -17.74 10.65
N TYR A 688 -11.35 -16.86 9.75
CA TYR A 688 -11.61 -16.98 8.32
C TYR A 688 -10.83 -18.17 7.74
N ILE A 689 -9.59 -18.38 8.20
CA ILE A 689 -8.82 -19.58 7.82
C ILE A 689 -9.50 -20.86 8.35
N ASN A 690 -10.10 -20.82 9.53
CA ASN A 690 -10.84 -21.97 10.05
C ASN A 690 -12.06 -22.30 9.16
N GLU A 691 -12.79 -21.27 8.70
CA GLU A 691 -13.89 -21.46 7.75
C GLU A 691 -13.39 -21.95 6.39
N ALA A 692 -12.27 -21.42 5.88
CA ALA A 692 -11.63 -21.91 4.66
C ALA A 692 -11.32 -23.42 4.74
N VAL A 693 -10.82 -23.89 5.89
CA VAL A 693 -10.55 -25.32 6.09
C VAL A 693 -11.84 -26.14 6.19
N PHE A 694 -12.93 -25.60 6.76
CA PHE A 694 -14.24 -26.27 6.73
C PHE A 694 -14.76 -26.43 5.30
N ILE A 695 -14.63 -25.40 4.47
CA ILE A 695 -14.97 -25.44 3.04
C ILE A 695 -14.13 -26.52 2.34
N LEU A 696 -12.80 -26.52 2.52
CA LEU A 696 -11.91 -27.53 1.92
C LEU A 696 -12.24 -28.96 2.35
N GLN A 697 -12.69 -29.17 3.60
CA GLN A 697 -13.11 -30.48 4.08
C GLN A 697 -14.42 -30.97 3.47
N ALA A 698 -15.29 -30.04 3.09
CA ALA A 698 -16.63 -30.32 2.58
C ALA A 698 -16.68 -30.48 1.06
N LEU A 699 -15.77 -29.85 0.31
CA LEU A 699 -15.68 -29.98 -1.15
C LEU A 699 -15.42 -31.44 -1.56
N ASP A 700 -16.33 -32.00 -2.34
CA ASP A 700 -16.26 -33.37 -2.85
C ASP A 700 -15.87 -33.39 -4.33
N LEU A 701 -14.77 -34.07 -4.64
CA LEU A 701 -14.21 -34.14 -5.99
C LEU A 701 -14.95 -35.19 -6.84
N ASN A 702 -15.25 -34.83 -8.08
CA ASN A 702 -15.83 -35.74 -9.05
C ASN A 702 -14.74 -36.69 -9.61
N PHE A 703 -14.63 -37.90 -9.05
CA PHE A 703 -13.59 -38.87 -9.42
C PHE A 703 -13.77 -39.54 -10.80
N ILE A 704 -14.86 -39.26 -11.54
CA ILE A 704 -15.17 -39.89 -12.82
C ILE A 704 -14.26 -39.38 -13.96
N SER A 705 -13.55 -38.25 -13.81
CA SER A 705 -12.73 -37.63 -14.87
C SER A 705 -11.24 -38.03 -14.89
N LYS A 706 -10.73 -38.82 -13.93
CA LYS A 706 -9.30 -39.21 -13.89
C LYS A 706 -8.97 -40.30 -14.93
N LYS A 707 -8.61 -39.90 -16.16
CA LYS A 707 -7.68 -40.70 -16.96
C LYS A 707 -6.31 -40.65 -16.26
N PRO A 708 -5.66 -41.80 -15.97
CA PRO A 708 -4.40 -41.80 -15.25
C PRO A 708 -3.31 -41.14 -16.10
N LEU A 709 -2.72 -40.06 -15.58
CA LEU A 709 -1.49 -39.47 -16.10
C LEU A 709 -0.37 -40.50 -15.93
N ALA A 710 0.11 -41.02 -17.06
CA ALA A 710 1.27 -41.88 -17.09
C ALA A 710 2.49 -41.11 -16.57
N LEU A 711 3.10 -41.62 -15.50
CA LEU A 711 4.44 -41.25 -15.06
C LEU A 711 5.41 -41.50 -16.23
N GLN A 712 5.80 -40.44 -16.95
CA GLN A 712 7.02 -40.50 -17.76
C GLN A 712 8.21 -40.25 -16.82
N ARG A 713 9.04 -41.29 -16.72
CA ARG A 713 10.30 -41.34 -15.98
C ARG A 713 11.36 -40.42 -16.58
#